data_AF-A0A954RIS0-F1
#
_entry.id   AF-A0A954RIS0-F1
#
_cell.length_a   1.000
_cell.length_b   1.000
_cell.length_c   1.000
_cell.angle_alpha   90.00
_cell.angle_beta   90.00
_cell.angle_gamma   90.00
#
_symmetry.space_group_name_H-M   'P 1'
#
loop_
_entity.id
_entity.type
_entity.pdbx_description
1 polymer ?
#
loop_
_entity_poly.entity_id
_entity_poly.type
_entity_poly.pdbx_seq_one_letter_code
_entity_poly.pdbx_strand_id
1 'polypeptide(L)'
;YRDRAVDVPPQIAGAPVSELVTLLGHPGDRIRYRAKIELRARPSAEVIAAADKWLSALDPSDAEYEHHRLEVLWLHQYHNIPSRSLLEAVLASPDFRARAAAVRVASHWRDQFDDTLSILKRAATDEHPRVRLEAIRAASFLPIAEAVEVPLITTELASDEYIEYTRNETMRALEPYWRSALERGEPIAVTSEVGMRWLLQRVRVDELVKMPRSGAVYQELLTRDDVAENYRREAIEAMANANDLPPLLVLLEALKRLDAQAALRSSAFDLGRLLANWNRAELQAHRDKLSEFAANAASPATRQFGFVALMMADGNTQATWELACKSVSSLKDVIASVAMIPDFVLQEELAARIEPLFEDLPGQLKQQLGDRQDAKGTYGRYVRIELPGRRRTLTLAEVEVMSDGRNIARGGTATQSATSHGGVAERAIDGRTSGSYSSGTQTHTPENSRDPWWEVDLGDEYPLDAIRVFNRTEGGLGRRLDGFTLSVLDGSRAPVFTRESIPAPAPSTEIQLEAGGPQGTIRRAAMEAMVYVRGREAATFARLAKYVVDNRDRSTAVRALLKVPQREWPVDQADGVLASLLEFLKSLPADARRTPAATDALQLAEALTSTLPNDQARATRRLLRELGVRHLRLGTVPHRMVYDQEQLVVEAGKQVELQFENADIMPHNFVITIPGAMEEVGLLAEATGQQPGALQRHFVPQTDKILVSSELLQPRESQTLVFNAPQQPGIYPYVCTYPGHWRRMFGKLIVVEDLDDFVEQGDAYLTAKGLAPADEYLKMIRPARAWQLADLQPALDEFAHGRSYSAGKRMFQVATCVSCHRLNREGNEFGPDLSKYDPKWQPAQLLKHMVEPSAEINKDYQTQTFELTSGQVVTGLVVSSDATSLKVVENPLASVEPRTIARQDVDSQAVSTKSLMPEGLLDRLTREEIMDLLAYIYSRADQQHEIYQEDGHAHHHHH
;
A
#
# COMPACT_ATOMS: atom_id res chain seq x y z
N TYR A 1 -31.60 63.21 -3.90
CA TYR A 1 -31.37 63.47 -2.46
C TYR A 1 -31.85 64.85 -1.99
N ARG A 2 -31.98 65.90 -2.84
CA ARG A 2 -32.46 67.24 -2.41
C ARG A 2 -33.93 67.31 -2.00
N ASP A 3 -34.76 66.38 -2.48
CA ASP A 3 -36.22 66.42 -2.26
C ASP A 3 -36.74 65.31 -1.30
N ARG A 4 -35.85 64.64 -0.55
CA ARG A 4 -36.25 63.72 0.53
C ARG A 4 -36.25 64.49 1.85
N ALA A 5 -37.36 64.47 2.57
CA ALA A 5 -37.45 64.98 3.93
C ALA A 5 -36.36 64.31 4.80
N VAL A 6 -35.67 65.11 5.63
CA VAL A 6 -34.72 64.57 6.60
C VAL A 6 -35.52 63.84 7.66
N ASP A 7 -35.20 62.55 7.84
CA ASP A 7 -35.82 61.70 8.84
C ASP A 7 -35.54 62.28 10.23
N VAL A 8 -36.59 62.59 11.00
CA VAL A 8 -36.45 63.19 12.33
C VAL A 8 -36.04 62.08 13.29
N PRO A 9 -34.86 62.14 13.94
CA PRO A 9 -34.42 61.07 14.82
C PRO A 9 -35.39 60.90 15.99
N PRO A 10 -35.93 59.68 16.22
CA PRO A 10 -36.79 59.42 17.37
C PRO A 10 -35.99 59.50 18.68
N GLN A 11 -36.65 59.84 19.77
CA GLN A 11 -36.08 59.75 21.12
C GLN A 11 -35.88 58.26 21.45
N ILE A 12 -34.63 57.85 21.68
CA ILE A 12 -34.29 56.46 22.06
C ILE A 12 -33.84 56.40 23.52
N ALA A 13 -32.86 57.21 23.90
CA ALA A 13 -32.36 57.21 25.27
C ALA A 13 -33.47 57.63 26.25
N GLY A 14 -33.74 56.78 27.23
CA GLY A 14 -34.76 57.04 28.26
C GLY A 14 -36.22 56.87 27.82
N ALA A 15 -36.48 56.47 26.57
CA ALA A 15 -37.85 56.20 26.11
C ALA A 15 -38.44 54.95 26.79
N PRO A 16 -39.77 54.87 26.99
CA PRO A 16 -40.44 53.68 27.50
C PRO A 16 -40.21 52.45 26.63
N VAL A 17 -40.16 51.25 27.23
CA VAL A 17 -39.98 49.98 26.51
C VAL A 17 -41.00 49.80 25.39
N SER A 18 -42.27 50.17 25.62
CA SER A 18 -43.33 50.09 24.61
C SER A 18 -43.08 50.98 23.39
N GLU A 19 -42.49 52.16 23.57
CA GLU A 19 -42.14 53.06 22.45
C GLU A 19 -40.91 52.52 21.70
N LEU A 20 -39.90 52.07 22.44
CA LEU A 20 -38.68 51.50 21.88
C LEU A 20 -38.94 50.26 21.01
N VAL A 21 -39.87 49.40 21.42
CA VAL A 21 -40.27 48.23 20.62
C VAL A 21 -40.90 48.64 19.29
N THR A 22 -41.73 49.69 19.25
CA THR A 22 -42.32 50.16 17.98
C THR A 22 -41.28 50.71 17.01
N LEU A 23 -40.15 51.23 17.51
CA LEU A 23 -39.04 51.69 16.66
C LEU A 23 -38.35 50.55 15.90
N LEU A 24 -38.61 49.29 16.23
CA LEU A 24 -38.13 48.15 15.44
C LEU A 24 -38.83 48.05 14.08
N GLY A 25 -40.00 48.65 13.92
CA GLY A 25 -40.66 48.76 12.61
C GLY A 25 -40.13 49.89 11.72
N HIS A 26 -39.20 50.70 12.23
CA HIS A 26 -38.71 51.88 11.53
C HIS A 26 -37.86 51.51 10.28
N PRO A 27 -37.99 52.18 9.12
CA PRO A 27 -37.25 51.83 7.90
C PRO A 27 -35.73 51.99 8.02
N GLY A 28 -35.27 52.95 8.84
CA GLY A 28 -33.86 53.21 9.10
C GLY A 28 -33.19 52.17 10.03
N ASP A 29 -32.25 51.39 9.48
CA ASP A 29 -31.52 50.33 10.21
C ASP A 29 -30.78 50.83 11.46
N ARG A 30 -30.16 52.01 11.39
CA ARG A 30 -29.47 52.62 12.55
C ARG A 30 -30.41 52.94 13.72
N ILE A 31 -31.68 53.25 13.44
CA ILE A 31 -32.68 53.52 14.49
C ILE A 31 -33.06 52.21 15.16
N ARG A 32 -33.36 51.16 14.39
CA ARG A 32 -33.64 49.82 14.91
C ARG A 32 -32.47 49.28 15.73
N TYR A 33 -31.24 49.41 15.23
CA TYR A 33 -30.03 48.98 15.93
C TYR A 33 -29.85 49.68 17.29
N ARG A 34 -30.04 51.00 17.35
CA ARG A 34 -29.96 51.77 18.60
C ARG A 34 -31.09 51.44 19.57
N ALA A 35 -32.31 51.26 19.06
CA ALA A 35 -33.43 50.80 19.88
C ALA A 35 -33.14 49.42 20.50
N LYS A 36 -32.60 48.46 19.73
CA LYS A 36 -32.16 47.15 20.24
C LYS A 36 -31.08 47.25 21.31
N ILE A 37 -30.11 48.17 21.17
CA ILE A 37 -29.09 48.42 22.21
C ILE A 37 -29.73 48.93 23.50
N GLU A 38 -30.62 49.91 23.41
CA GLU A 38 -31.32 50.45 24.58
C GLU A 38 -32.19 49.40 25.26
N LEU A 39 -32.95 48.63 24.47
CA LEU A 39 -33.79 47.53 24.95
C LEU A 39 -32.97 46.44 25.65
N ARG A 40 -31.75 46.14 25.17
CA ARG A 40 -30.85 45.17 25.82
C ARG A 40 -30.51 45.52 27.27
N ALA A 41 -30.49 46.80 27.63
CA ALA A 41 -30.21 47.25 28.99
C ALA A 41 -31.43 47.19 29.92
N ARG A 42 -32.61 46.82 29.40
CA ARG A 42 -33.88 46.77 30.14
C ARG A 42 -34.18 45.37 30.67
N PRO A 43 -35.05 45.22 31.70
CA PRO A 43 -35.44 43.93 32.21
C PRO A 43 -36.06 43.05 31.12
N SER A 44 -35.50 41.85 30.91
CA SER A 44 -35.90 40.98 29.79
C SER A 44 -37.39 40.65 29.78
N ALA A 45 -38.01 40.42 30.95
CA ALA A 45 -39.45 40.13 31.04
C ALA A 45 -40.33 41.30 30.55
N GLU A 46 -39.92 42.54 30.80
CA GLU A 46 -40.63 43.74 30.34
C GLU A 46 -40.49 43.90 28.83
N VAL A 47 -39.27 43.71 28.30
CA VAL A 47 -38.98 43.80 26.86
C VAL A 47 -39.73 42.75 26.07
N ILE A 48 -39.67 41.48 26.49
CA ILE A 48 -40.33 40.39 25.77
C ILE A 48 -41.86 40.55 25.81
N ALA A 49 -42.44 40.90 26.96
CA ALA A 49 -43.89 41.15 27.04
C ALA A 49 -44.34 42.30 26.12
N ALA A 50 -43.55 43.37 26.00
CA ALA A 50 -43.82 44.47 25.09
C ALA A 50 -43.65 44.06 23.61
N ALA A 51 -42.63 43.25 23.30
CA ALA A 51 -42.36 42.74 21.95
C ALA A 51 -43.47 41.78 21.46
N ASP A 52 -43.91 40.85 22.31
CA ASP A 52 -45.02 39.93 22.01
C ASP A 52 -46.35 40.67 21.83
N LYS A 53 -46.59 41.70 22.67
CA LYS A 53 -47.75 42.58 22.53
C LYS A 53 -47.71 43.36 21.21
N TRP A 54 -46.55 43.86 20.82
CA TRP A 54 -46.38 44.56 19.54
C TRP A 54 -46.60 43.61 18.36
N LEU A 55 -45.98 42.43 18.39
CA LEU A 55 -46.17 41.38 17.38
C LEU A 55 -47.64 41.01 17.19
N SER A 56 -48.39 40.85 18.28
CA SER A 56 -49.82 40.50 18.24
C SER A 56 -50.71 41.60 17.65
N ALA A 57 -50.21 42.84 17.57
CA ALA A 57 -50.91 44.00 17.05
C ALA A 57 -50.52 44.36 15.61
N LEU A 58 -49.53 43.67 15.02
CA LEU A 58 -49.11 43.89 13.63
C LEU A 58 -50.18 43.41 12.64
N ASP A 59 -50.30 44.10 11.51
CA ASP A 59 -51.15 43.70 10.39
C ASP A 59 -50.43 42.63 9.55
N PRO A 60 -50.95 41.38 9.45
CA PRO A 60 -50.34 40.34 8.64
C PRO A 60 -50.28 40.65 7.14
N SER A 61 -51.01 41.66 6.67
CA SER A 61 -50.98 42.12 5.27
C SER A 61 -49.94 43.22 5.01
N ASP A 62 -49.24 43.72 6.03
CA ASP A 62 -48.14 44.67 5.88
C ASP A 62 -46.99 44.03 5.08
N ALA A 63 -46.47 44.75 4.09
CA ALA A 63 -45.33 44.31 3.28
C ALA A 63 -44.08 44.06 4.12
N GLU A 64 -43.93 44.73 5.26
CA GLU A 64 -42.82 44.58 6.20
C GLU A 64 -43.14 43.64 7.38
N TYR A 65 -44.29 42.96 7.37
CA TYR A 65 -44.72 42.08 8.47
C TYR A 65 -43.67 41.02 8.84
N GLU A 66 -43.08 40.39 7.83
CA GLU A 66 -42.04 39.36 8.01
C GLU A 66 -40.75 39.93 8.60
N HIS A 67 -40.40 41.16 8.23
CA HIS A 67 -39.27 41.89 8.80
C HIS A 67 -39.53 42.26 10.27
N HIS A 68 -40.72 42.78 10.60
CA HIS A 68 -41.08 43.10 11.99
C HIS A 68 -41.13 41.84 12.87
N ARG A 69 -41.67 40.72 12.35
CA ARG A 69 -41.68 39.43 13.05
C ARG A 69 -40.26 38.93 13.33
N LEU A 70 -39.34 39.13 12.38
CA LEU A 70 -37.91 38.81 12.57
C LEU A 70 -37.23 39.71 13.61
N GLU A 71 -37.56 41.01 13.66
CA GLU A 71 -37.02 41.92 14.68
C GLU A 71 -37.42 41.48 16.10
N VAL A 72 -38.65 40.98 16.27
CA VAL A 72 -39.10 40.40 17.55
C VAL A 72 -38.33 39.11 17.86
N LEU A 73 -38.11 38.22 16.88
CA LEU A 73 -37.30 37.01 17.07
C LEU A 73 -35.86 37.34 17.49
N TRP A 74 -35.26 38.37 16.92
CA TRP A 74 -33.94 38.84 17.34
C TRP A 74 -33.95 39.45 18.74
N LEU A 75 -35.00 40.15 19.17
CA LEU A 75 -35.10 40.58 20.56
C LEU A 75 -35.11 39.39 21.53
N HIS A 76 -35.89 38.36 21.23
CA HIS A 76 -35.85 37.11 22.00
C HIS A 76 -34.43 36.54 22.06
N GLN A 77 -33.71 36.51 20.93
CA GLN A 77 -32.33 36.05 20.86
C GLN A 77 -31.39 36.90 21.74
N TYR A 78 -31.49 38.23 21.65
CA TYR A 78 -30.64 39.17 22.39
C TYR A 78 -30.82 39.05 23.90
N HIS A 79 -32.04 38.79 24.37
CA HIS A 79 -32.35 38.57 25.77
C HIS A 79 -32.16 37.10 26.21
N ASN A 80 -31.79 36.22 25.28
CA ASN A 80 -31.69 34.77 25.48
C ASN A 80 -32.95 34.15 26.12
N ILE A 81 -34.13 34.57 25.65
CA ILE A 81 -35.43 34.01 26.03
C ILE A 81 -36.03 33.35 24.78
N PRO A 82 -35.84 32.03 24.57
CA PRO A 82 -36.33 31.39 23.37
C PRO A 82 -37.85 31.42 23.26
N SER A 83 -38.33 31.64 22.04
CA SER A 83 -39.75 31.49 21.70
C SER A 83 -39.88 30.48 20.57
N ARG A 84 -40.35 29.27 20.90
CA ARG A 84 -40.48 28.17 19.95
C ARG A 84 -41.49 28.49 18.85
N SER A 85 -42.67 28.96 19.23
CA SER A 85 -43.75 29.31 18.29
C SER A 85 -43.32 30.41 17.32
N LEU A 86 -42.61 31.43 17.81
CA LEU A 86 -42.10 32.50 16.96
C LEU A 86 -41.00 32.02 16.01
N LEU A 87 -40.06 31.20 16.51
CA LEU A 87 -39.01 30.61 15.67
C LEU A 87 -39.62 29.79 14.53
N GLU A 88 -40.60 28.93 14.82
CA GLU A 88 -41.31 28.14 13.80
C GLU A 88 -42.05 29.02 12.80
N ALA A 89 -42.73 30.06 13.27
CA ALA A 89 -43.43 31.00 12.39
C ALA A 89 -42.44 31.65 11.41
N VAL A 90 -41.28 32.13 11.87
CA VAL A 90 -40.26 32.76 11.00
C VAL A 90 -39.56 31.76 10.09
N LEU A 91 -39.34 30.52 10.53
CA LEU A 91 -38.84 29.43 9.67
C LEU A 91 -39.80 29.11 8.51
N ALA A 92 -41.10 29.37 8.67
CA ALA A 92 -42.12 29.20 7.63
C ALA A 92 -42.40 30.48 6.82
N SER A 93 -41.59 31.55 7.00
CA SER A 93 -41.77 32.82 6.29
C SER A 93 -41.69 32.68 4.75
N PRO A 94 -42.51 33.42 3.98
CA PRO A 94 -42.30 33.52 2.53
C PRO A 94 -41.00 34.24 2.17
N ASP A 95 -40.41 35.05 3.05
CA ASP A 95 -39.11 35.69 2.82
C ASP A 95 -37.95 34.79 3.25
N PHE A 96 -37.17 34.33 2.27
CA PHE A 96 -35.98 33.50 2.50
C PHE A 96 -34.93 34.18 3.41
N ARG A 97 -34.89 35.52 3.47
CA ARG A 97 -33.99 36.27 4.35
C ARG A 97 -34.39 36.07 5.80
N ALA A 98 -35.69 36.10 6.09
CA ALA A 98 -36.23 35.83 7.41
C ALA A 98 -36.01 34.37 7.82
N ARG A 99 -36.26 33.42 6.90
CA ARG A 99 -35.93 31.99 7.14
C ARG A 99 -34.45 31.77 7.46
N ALA A 100 -33.54 32.35 6.68
CA ALA A 100 -32.09 32.22 6.91
C ALA A 100 -31.67 32.81 8.28
N ALA A 101 -32.24 33.95 8.65
CA ALA A 101 -32.00 34.55 9.95
C ALA A 101 -32.56 33.70 11.10
N ALA A 102 -33.72 33.06 10.92
CA ALA A 102 -34.28 32.12 11.89
C ALA A 102 -33.42 30.86 12.07
N VAL A 103 -32.83 30.32 10.99
CA VAL A 103 -31.85 29.21 11.09
C VAL A 103 -30.64 29.61 11.92
N ARG A 104 -30.14 30.84 11.73
CA ARG A 104 -29.05 31.39 12.55
C ARG A 104 -29.46 31.51 14.02
N VAL A 105 -30.69 31.95 14.31
CA VAL A 105 -31.22 32.02 15.69
C VAL A 105 -31.31 30.61 16.30
N ALA A 106 -31.84 29.62 15.57
CA ALA A 106 -31.89 28.23 16.00
C ALA A 106 -30.49 27.68 16.36
N SER A 107 -29.46 28.04 15.59
CA SER A 107 -28.06 27.68 15.89
C SER A 107 -27.54 28.28 17.21
N HIS A 108 -27.98 29.50 17.57
CA HIS A 108 -27.61 30.10 18.87
C HIS A 108 -28.34 29.42 20.03
N TRP A 109 -29.58 28.98 19.80
CA TRP A 109 -30.40 28.27 20.78
C TRP A 109 -30.29 26.74 20.69
N ARG A 110 -29.24 26.22 20.06
CA ARG A 110 -29.06 24.78 19.81
C ARG A 110 -29.13 23.93 21.07
N ASP A 111 -28.66 24.46 22.20
CA ASP A 111 -28.64 23.77 23.49
C ASP A 111 -29.96 23.96 24.28
N GLN A 112 -30.94 24.68 23.70
CA GLN A 112 -32.25 24.96 24.31
C GLN A 112 -33.41 24.26 23.56
N PHE A 113 -33.12 23.60 22.43
CA PHE A 113 -34.08 22.77 21.69
C PHE A 113 -33.49 21.42 21.32
N ASP A 114 -34.17 20.34 21.74
CA ASP A 114 -33.73 18.95 21.49
C ASP A 114 -33.78 18.55 20.00
N ASP A 115 -34.58 19.24 19.19
CA ASP A 115 -34.78 18.96 17.76
C ASP A 115 -34.03 19.93 16.83
N THR A 116 -33.01 20.64 17.33
CA THR A 116 -32.23 21.61 16.53
C THR A 116 -31.68 20.97 15.26
N LEU A 117 -31.17 19.74 15.32
CA LEU A 117 -30.69 19.02 14.14
C LEU A 117 -31.80 18.85 13.08
N SER A 118 -33.03 18.52 13.50
CA SER A 118 -34.19 18.38 12.62
C SER A 118 -34.55 19.70 11.94
N ILE A 119 -34.45 20.83 12.67
CA ILE A 119 -34.63 22.18 12.11
C ILE A 119 -33.58 22.43 11.01
N LEU A 120 -32.31 22.10 11.26
CA LEU A 120 -31.23 22.32 10.28
C LEU A 120 -31.37 21.42 9.05
N LYS A 121 -31.76 20.15 9.23
CA LYS A 121 -32.03 19.23 8.10
C LYS A 121 -33.14 19.77 7.19
N ARG A 122 -34.23 20.29 7.76
CA ARG A 122 -35.32 20.94 6.98
C ARG A 122 -34.84 22.22 6.29
N ALA A 123 -33.98 23.02 6.92
CA ALA A 123 -33.44 24.22 6.30
C ALA A 123 -32.42 23.90 5.18
N ALA A 124 -31.73 22.76 5.25
CA ALA A 124 -30.82 22.30 4.22
C ALA A 124 -31.53 21.92 2.90
N THR A 125 -32.84 21.61 2.95
CA THR A 125 -33.67 21.34 1.77
C THR A 125 -34.39 22.58 1.22
N ASP A 126 -34.17 23.77 1.79
CA ASP A 126 -34.85 25.00 1.35
C ASP A 126 -34.54 25.34 -0.11
N GLU A 127 -35.52 25.87 -0.84
CA GLU A 127 -35.38 26.29 -2.25
C GLU A 127 -34.27 27.34 -2.44
N HIS A 128 -34.06 28.20 -1.45
CA HIS A 128 -33.17 29.35 -1.57
C HIS A 128 -31.76 29.04 -1.01
N PRO A 129 -30.68 29.27 -1.78
CA PRO A 129 -29.31 28.90 -1.39
C PRO A 129 -28.83 29.55 -0.09
N ARG A 130 -29.28 30.77 0.23
CA ARG A 130 -28.95 31.46 1.50
C ARG A 130 -29.43 30.72 2.74
N VAL A 131 -30.61 30.10 2.70
CA VAL A 131 -31.15 29.36 3.85
C VAL A 131 -30.34 28.07 4.03
N ARG A 132 -30.05 27.37 2.92
CA ARG A 132 -29.19 26.19 2.91
C ARG A 132 -27.79 26.49 3.46
N LEU A 133 -27.17 27.58 3.01
CA LEU A 133 -25.85 28.04 3.48
C LEU A 133 -25.83 28.23 5.01
N GLU A 134 -26.84 28.87 5.58
CA GLU A 134 -26.93 29.05 7.03
C GLU A 134 -27.15 27.73 7.77
N ALA A 135 -27.90 26.77 7.19
CA ALA A 135 -28.07 25.44 7.77
C ALA A 135 -26.73 24.69 7.83
N ILE A 136 -25.96 24.70 6.74
CA ILE A 136 -24.62 24.09 6.68
C ILE A 136 -23.69 24.71 7.72
N ARG A 137 -23.65 26.05 7.80
CA ARG A 137 -22.84 26.76 8.79
C ARG A 137 -23.26 26.39 10.21
N ALA A 138 -24.57 26.38 10.49
CA ALA A 138 -25.12 26.06 11.80
C ALA A 138 -24.79 24.65 12.27
N ALA A 139 -24.72 23.68 11.35
CA ALA A 139 -24.40 22.29 11.68
C ALA A 139 -23.01 22.13 12.31
N SER A 140 -22.03 22.96 11.94
CA SER A 140 -20.68 22.93 12.53
C SER A 140 -20.63 23.21 14.04
N PHE A 141 -21.72 23.75 14.62
CA PHE A 141 -21.84 24.03 16.05
C PHE A 141 -22.50 22.90 16.84
N LEU A 142 -22.93 21.81 16.19
CA LEU A 142 -23.53 20.65 16.82
C LEU A 142 -22.44 19.58 17.04
N PRO A 143 -22.01 19.29 18.28
CA PRO A 143 -20.91 18.37 18.58
C PRO A 143 -21.38 16.90 18.58
N ILE A 144 -22.06 16.48 17.52
CA ILE A 144 -22.63 15.14 17.35
C ILE A 144 -22.36 14.61 15.94
N ALA A 145 -22.25 13.30 15.79
CA ALA A 145 -21.90 12.67 14.52
C ALA A 145 -22.98 12.89 13.45
N GLU A 146 -24.26 12.88 13.84
CA GLU A 146 -25.43 13.00 12.96
C GLU A 146 -25.54 14.37 12.28
N ALA A 147 -24.86 15.38 12.81
CA ALA A 147 -24.81 16.72 12.19
C ALA A 147 -24.17 16.71 10.80
N VAL A 148 -23.37 15.67 10.49
CA VAL A 148 -22.74 15.48 9.16
C VAL A 148 -23.78 15.38 8.04
N GLU A 149 -25.01 15.01 8.37
CA GLU A 149 -26.07 14.86 7.38
C GLU A 149 -26.52 16.21 6.77
N VAL A 150 -26.47 17.31 7.53
CA VAL A 150 -26.91 18.63 7.07
C VAL A 150 -26.12 19.11 5.83
N PRO A 151 -24.77 19.14 5.84
CA PRO A 151 -24.01 19.47 4.63
C PRO A 151 -24.26 18.51 3.46
N LEU A 152 -24.49 17.22 3.73
CA LEU A 152 -24.72 16.19 2.72
C LEU A 152 -26.05 16.38 1.98
N ILE A 153 -27.14 16.70 2.69
CA ILE A 153 -28.46 16.99 2.10
C ILE A 153 -28.35 18.04 0.98
N THR A 154 -27.51 19.06 1.17
CA THR A 154 -27.37 20.15 0.19
C THR A 154 -26.68 19.77 -1.11
N THR A 155 -26.04 18.59 -1.18
CA THR A 155 -25.33 18.12 -2.39
C THR A 155 -26.28 17.69 -3.51
N GLU A 156 -27.56 17.44 -3.19
CA GLU A 156 -28.58 17.10 -4.18
C GLU A 156 -29.22 18.34 -4.82
N LEU A 157 -28.78 19.54 -4.43
CA LEU A 157 -29.32 20.83 -4.87
C LEU A 157 -28.24 21.68 -5.53
N ALA A 158 -28.67 22.69 -6.31
CA ALA A 158 -27.74 23.63 -6.94
C ALA A 158 -26.86 24.34 -5.89
N SER A 159 -25.56 24.37 -6.17
CA SER A 159 -24.51 24.89 -5.28
C SER A 159 -23.78 26.07 -5.91
N ASP A 160 -23.23 26.95 -5.07
CA ASP A 160 -22.32 28.03 -5.46
C ASP A 160 -21.00 27.92 -4.66
N GLU A 161 -20.03 28.78 -4.95
CA GLU A 161 -18.72 28.80 -4.29
C GLU A 161 -18.81 28.94 -2.75
N TYR A 162 -19.82 29.66 -2.24
CA TYR A 162 -20.00 29.89 -0.80
C TYR A 162 -20.54 28.66 -0.10
N ILE A 163 -21.51 27.98 -0.72
CA ILE A 163 -22.06 26.71 -0.24
C ILE A 163 -20.97 25.64 -0.27
N GLU A 164 -20.20 25.53 -1.35
CA GLU A 164 -19.11 24.54 -1.46
C GLU A 164 -18.04 24.75 -0.40
N TYR A 165 -17.57 26.00 -0.24
CA TYR A 165 -16.59 26.35 0.80
C TYR A 165 -17.12 26.01 2.19
N THR A 166 -18.32 26.48 2.52
CA THR A 166 -18.92 26.29 3.86
C THR A 166 -19.18 24.81 4.13
N ARG A 167 -19.60 24.04 3.13
CA ARG A 167 -19.77 22.59 3.22
C ARG A 167 -18.46 21.91 3.59
N ASN A 168 -17.37 22.25 2.89
CA ASN A 168 -16.05 21.67 3.16
C ASN A 168 -15.55 21.99 4.57
N GLU A 169 -15.66 23.24 5.02
CA GLU A 169 -15.25 23.63 6.38
C GLU A 169 -16.14 22.97 7.46
N THR A 170 -17.45 22.91 7.25
CA THR A 170 -18.36 22.21 8.17
C THR A 170 -18.02 20.71 8.24
N MET A 171 -17.73 20.05 7.12
CA MET A 171 -17.35 18.64 7.12
C MET A 171 -16.06 18.38 7.93
N ARG A 172 -15.07 19.28 7.83
CA ARG A 172 -13.85 19.23 8.66
C ARG A 172 -14.13 19.47 10.13
N ALA A 173 -14.99 20.45 10.45
CA ALA A 173 -15.36 20.73 11.84
C ALA A 173 -16.07 19.55 12.50
N LEU A 174 -16.86 18.78 11.72
CA LEU A 174 -17.59 17.61 12.20
C LEU A 174 -16.75 16.32 12.24
N GLU A 175 -15.57 16.32 11.61
CA GLU A 175 -14.68 15.16 11.46
C GLU A 175 -14.37 14.41 12.77
N PRO A 176 -14.01 15.08 13.87
CA PRO A 176 -13.72 14.39 15.12
C PRO A 176 -14.92 13.61 15.68
N TYR A 177 -16.15 14.06 15.42
CA TYR A 177 -17.36 13.44 15.99
C TYR A 177 -17.76 12.19 15.20
N TRP A 178 -17.90 12.28 13.88
CA TRP A 178 -18.31 11.13 13.09
C TRP A 178 -17.20 10.10 12.93
N ARG A 179 -15.91 10.50 12.87
CA ARG A 179 -14.81 9.53 12.81
C ARG A 179 -14.74 8.72 14.10
N SER A 180 -14.79 9.39 15.24
CA SER A 180 -14.71 8.73 16.54
C SER A 180 -15.92 7.82 16.80
N ALA A 181 -17.11 8.19 16.33
CA ALA A 181 -18.28 7.32 16.37
C ALA A 181 -18.07 6.04 15.55
N LEU A 182 -17.55 6.15 14.32
CA LEU A 182 -17.24 4.99 13.48
C LEU A 182 -16.15 4.09 14.09
N GLU A 183 -15.08 4.67 14.66
CA GLU A 183 -14.00 3.91 15.31
C GLU A 183 -14.49 3.12 16.54
N ARG A 184 -15.48 3.65 17.26
CA ARG A 184 -16.11 2.99 18.41
C ARG A 184 -17.28 2.06 18.03
N GLY A 185 -17.65 1.97 16.75
CA GLY A 185 -18.83 1.22 16.29
C GLY A 185 -20.16 1.80 16.77
N GLU A 186 -20.19 3.10 17.09
CA GLU A 186 -21.41 3.82 17.50
C GLU A 186 -22.28 4.11 16.26
N PRO A 187 -23.61 3.89 16.33
CA PRO A 187 -24.49 4.15 15.21
C PRO A 187 -24.60 5.65 14.92
N ILE A 188 -24.44 6.05 13.65
CA ILE A 188 -24.73 7.41 13.19
C ILE A 188 -26.11 7.41 12.54
N ALA A 189 -27.09 8.02 13.21
CA ALA A 189 -28.48 8.06 12.73
C ALA A 189 -28.64 9.08 11.58
N VAL A 190 -28.49 8.59 10.35
CA VAL A 190 -28.79 9.35 9.12
C VAL A 190 -30.18 9.01 8.56
N THR A 191 -30.90 10.02 8.10
CA THR A 191 -32.32 9.94 7.69
C THR A 191 -32.55 10.12 6.18
N SER A 192 -31.62 10.73 5.47
CA SER A 192 -31.64 11.04 4.04
C SER A 192 -30.89 9.98 3.25
N GLU A 193 -31.28 9.79 1.99
CA GLU A 193 -30.60 8.84 1.10
C GLU A 193 -29.13 9.22 0.88
N VAL A 194 -28.81 10.51 0.76
CA VAL A 194 -27.43 10.98 0.62
C VAL A 194 -26.60 10.79 1.89
N GLY A 195 -27.20 11.02 3.07
CA GLY A 195 -26.56 10.73 4.35
C GLY A 195 -26.26 9.24 4.48
N MET A 196 -27.21 8.39 4.11
CA MET A 196 -27.05 6.95 4.11
C MET A 196 -25.96 6.50 3.13
N ARG A 197 -25.94 7.00 1.88
CA ARG A 197 -24.86 6.70 0.91
C ARG A 197 -23.48 7.07 1.44
N TRP A 198 -23.35 8.27 2.03
CA TRP A 198 -22.08 8.73 2.59
C TRP A 198 -21.62 7.89 3.79
N LEU A 199 -22.55 7.53 4.68
CA LEU A 199 -22.28 6.70 5.85
C LEU A 199 -21.84 5.31 5.39
N LEU A 200 -22.64 4.68 4.52
CA LEU A 200 -22.40 3.33 4.07
C LEU A 200 -20.98 3.17 3.55
N GLN A 201 -20.50 4.07 2.67
CA GLN A 201 -19.13 4.09 2.12
C GLN A 201 -18.00 3.95 3.15
N ARG A 202 -18.26 4.23 4.43
CA ARG A 202 -17.28 4.21 5.54
C ARG A 202 -17.52 3.10 6.56
N VAL A 203 -18.67 2.42 6.49
CA VAL A 203 -19.02 1.31 7.38
C VAL A 203 -18.29 0.04 6.93
N ARG A 204 -17.84 -0.80 7.87
CA ARG A 204 -17.21 -2.09 7.55
C ARG A 204 -18.23 -3.14 7.13
N VAL A 205 -17.81 -4.17 6.38
CA VAL A 205 -18.73 -5.23 5.92
C VAL A 205 -19.40 -5.96 7.10
N ASP A 206 -18.68 -6.22 8.20
CA ASP A 206 -19.21 -6.91 9.38
C ASP A 206 -20.24 -6.08 10.19
N GLU A 207 -20.27 -4.78 9.98
CA GLU A 207 -21.29 -3.87 10.52
C GLU A 207 -22.43 -3.68 9.53
N LEU A 208 -22.13 -3.55 8.23
CA LEU A 208 -23.10 -3.40 7.14
C LEU A 208 -24.14 -4.52 7.17
N VAL A 209 -23.71 -5.77 7.37
CA VAL A 209 -24.62 -6.94 7.42
C VAL A 209 -25.58 -6.90 8.61
N LYS A 210 -25.29 -6.11 9.66
CA LYS A 210 -26.13 -5.93 10.85
C LYS A 210 -27.07 -4.72 10.74
N MET A 211 -26.86 -3.85 9.75
CA MET A 211 -27.68 -2.64 9.59
C MET A 211 -29.13 -2.97 9.20
N PRO A 212 -30.10 -2.13 9.60
CA PRO A 212 -31.48 -2.23 9.15
C PRO A 212 -31.56 -2.26 7.62
N ARG A 213 -32.33 -3.21 7.09
CA ARG A 213 -32.47 -3.39 5.65
C ARG A 213 -33.13 -2.19 4.99
N SER A 214 -32.54 -1.71 3.90
CA SER A 214 -33.01 -0.60 3.07
C SER A 214 -32.44 -0.75 1.67
N GLY A 215 -33.01 -0.05 0.68
CA GLY A 215 -32.50 -0.08 -0.69
C GLY A 215 -31.01 0.29 -0.80
N ALA A 216 -30.55 1.25 0.00
CA ALA A 216 -29.15 1.65 0.06
C ALA A 216 -28.25 0.55 0.68
N VAL A 217 -28.68 -0.09 1.77
CA VAL A 217 -27.94 -1.21 2.37
C VAL A 217 -27.86 -2.39 1.41
N TYR A 218 -28.96 -2.73 0.74
CA TYR A 218 -28.97 -3.81 -0.26
C TYR A 218 -28.03 -3.51 -1.44
N GLN A 219 -27.98 -2.27 -1.92
CA GLN A 219 -27.05 -1.86 -2.97
C GLN A 219 -25.58 -2.09 -2.56
N GLU A 220 -25.22 -1.78 -1.33
CA GLU A 220 -23.85 -1.98 -0.81
C GLU A 220 -23.55 -3.46 -0.57
N LEU A 221 -24.51 -4.24 -0.06
CA LEU A 221 -24.38 -5.69 0.08
C LEU A 221 -24.14 -6.36 -1.29
N LEU A 222 -24.75 -5.85 -2.36
CA LEU A 222 -24.53 -6.36 -3.71
C LEU A 222 -23.16 -6.02 -4.28
N THR A 223 -22.64 -4.84 -4.01
CA THR A 223 -21.51 -4.26 -4.77
C THR A 223 -20.20 -4.18 -4.01
N ARG A 224 -20.18 -4.47 -2.71
CA ARG A 224 -18.95 -4.55 -1.91
C ARG A 224 -18.26 -5.88 -2.02
N ASP A 225 -16.95 -5.79 -1.92
CA ASP A 225 -16.08 -6.95 -1.76
C ASP A 225 -16.30 -7.58 -0.38
N ASP A 226 -15.94 -8.86 -0.25
CA ASP A 226 -16.03 -9.66 0.98
C ASP A 226 -17.45 -9.85 1.58
N VAL A 227 -18.50 -9.46 0.85
CA VAL A 227 -19.88 -9.79 1.20
C VAL A 227 -20.21 -11.22 0.77
N ALA A 228 -20.63 -12.04 1.74
CA ALA A 228 -21.00 -13.43 1.49
C ALA A 228 -22.22 -13.57 0.56
N GLU A 229 -22.23 -14.64 -0.25
CA GLU A 229 -23.23 -14.90 -1.30
C GLU A 229 -24.68 -14.86 -0.80
N ASN A 230 -24.94 -15.36 0.41
CA ASN A 230 -26.28 -15.37 1.02
C ASN A 230 -26.86 -13.96 1.18
N TYR A 231 -26.05 -12.98 1.57
CA TYR A 231 -26.49 -11.59 1.68
C TYR A 231 -26.67 -10.93 0.31
N ARG A 232 -25.89 -11.33 -0.69
CA ARG A 232 -26.10 -10.89 -2.08
C ARG A 232 -27.43 -11.40 -2.63
N ARG A 233 -27.76 -12.68 -2.39
CA ARG A 233 -29.06 -13.26 -2.78
C ARG A 233 -30.23 -12.59 -2.07
N GLU A 234 -30.12 -12.38 -0.76
CA GLU A 234 -31.10 -11.61 0.02
C GLU A 234 -31.33 -10.22 -0.61
N ALA A 235 -30.26 -9.51 -0.94
CA ALA A 235 -30.33 -8.18 -1.54
C ALA A 235 -30.95 -8.20 -2.96
N ILE A 236 -30.60 -9.17 -3.79
CA ILE A 236 -31.21 -9.36 -5.12
C ILE A 236 -32.73 -9.53 -4.98
N GLU A 237 -33.16 -10.44 -4.11
CA GLU A 237 -34.59 -10.75 -3.91
C GLU A 237 -35.34 -9.55 -3.35
N ALA A 238 -34.79 -8.86 -2.34
CA ALA A 238 -35.45 -7.71 -1.74
C ALA A 238 -35.59 -6.55 -2.74
N MET A 239 -34.53 -6.27 -3.51
CA MET A 239 -34.56 -5.23 -4.54
C MET A 239 -35.46 -5.60 -5.71
N ALA A 240 -35.52 -6.88 -6.08
CA ALA A 240 -36.45 -7.38 -7.10
C ALA A 240 -37.91 -7.12 -6.68
N ASN A 241 -38.26 -7.52 -5.45
CA ASN A 241 -39.60 -7.32 -4.89
C ASN A 241 -39.96 -5.84 -4.75
N ALA A 242 -39.01 -5.00 -4.30
CA ALA A 242 -39.25 -3.57 -4.10
C ALA A 242 -39.48 -2.80 -5.41
N ASN A 243 -38.92 -3.27 -6.54
CA ASN A 243 -39.00 -2.61 -7.83
C ASN A 243 -39.93 -3.32 -8.84
N ASP A 244 -40.61 -4.39 -8.43
CA ASP A 244 -41.40 -5.26 -9.32
C ASP A 244 -40.60 -5.73 -10.55
N LEU A 245 -39.36 -6.16 -10.31
CA LEU A 245 -38.43 -6.64 -11.33
C LEU A 245 -38.07 -8.11 -11.11
N PRO A 246 -37.83 -8.88 -12.18
CA PRO A 246 -37.22 -10.20 -12.06
C PRO A 246 -35.84 -10.13 -11.35
N PRO A 247 -35.55 -11.03 -10.40
CA PRO A 247 -34.25 -11.11 -9.71
C PRO A 247 -33.02 -11.07 -10.63
N LEU A 248 -33.11 -11.74 -11.79
CA LEU A 248 -32.05 -11.75 -12.79
C LEU A 248 -31.71 -10.34 -13.32
N LEU A 249 -32.71 -9.46 -13.50
CA LEU A 249 -32.47 -8.11 -13.99
C LEU A 249 -31.76 -7.24 -12.95
N VAL A 250 -32.05 -7.45 -11.66
CA VAL A 250 -31.32 -6.80 -10.56
C VAL A 250 -29.85 -7.23 -10.55
N LEU A 251 -29.59 -8.53 -10.72
CA LEU A 251 -28.24 -9.08 -10.82
C LEU A 251 -27.46 -8.48 -12.01
N LEU A 252 -28.08 -8.44 -13.19
CA LEU A 252 -27.46 -7.86 -14.40
C LEU A 252 -27.17 -6.37 -14.23
N GLU A 253 -28.08 -5.61 -13.61
CA GLU A 253 -27.88 -4.19 -13.33
C GLU A 253 -26.74 -3.96 -12.33
N ALA A 254 -26.64 -4.78 -11.28
CA ALA A 254 -25.54 -4.70 -10.32
C ALA A 254 -24.19 -4.99 -11.00
N LEU A 255 -24.12 -5.99 -11.88
CA LEU A 255 -22.93 -6.29 -12.67
C LEU A 255 -22.56 -5.13 -13.61
N LYS A 256 -23.53 -4.54 -14.33
CA LYS A 256 -23.29 -3.36 -15.19
C LYS A 256 -22.69 -2.19 -14.41
N ARG A 257 -23.18 -1.94 -13.19
CA ARG A 257 -22.66 -0.87 -12.32
C ARG A 257 -21.23 -1.12 -11.85
N LEU A 258 -20.88 -2.36 -11.55
CA LEU A 258 -19.51 -2.73 -11.21
C LEU A 258 -18.58 -2.65 -12.43
N ASP A 259 -19.07 -3.07 -13.59
CA ASP A 259 -18.34 -3.07 -14.85
C ASP A 259 -18.01 -1.66 -15.37
N ALA A 260 -18.81 -0.65 -14.98
CA ALA A 260 -18.53 0.75 -15.27
C ALA A 260 -17.39 1.34 -14.41
N GLN A 261 -16.87 0.61 -13.42
CA GLN A 261 -15.78 1.07 -12.56
C GLN A 261 -14.41 0.68 -13.14
N ALA A 262 -13.40 1.53 -12.95
CA ALA A 262 -12.09 1.40 -13.61
C ALA A 262 -11.29 0.13 -13.26
N ALA A 263 -11.61 -0.53 -12.13
CA ALA A 263 -11.02 -1.79 -11.73
C ALA A 263 -12.13 -2.78 -11.34
N LEU A 264 -12.08 -3.99 -11.91
CA LEU A 264 -13.04 -5.03 -11.56
C LEU A 264 -12.78 -5.50 -10.13
N ARG A 265 -13.78 -5.34 -9.27
CA ARG A 265 -13.74 -5.73 -7.87
C ARG A 265 -14.04 -7.23 -7.70
N SER A 266 -13.67 -7.84 -6.57
CA SER A 266 -13.95 -9.27 -6.31
C SER A 266 -15.46 -9.57 -6.32
N SER A 267 -16.26 -8.61 -5.87
CA SER A 267 -17.72 -8.59 -5.97
C SER A 267 -18.27 -8.82 -7.39
N ALA A 268 -17.61 -8.32 -8.44
CA ALA A 268 -18.04 -8.56 -9.81
C ALA A 268 -17.88 -10.03 -10.20
N PHE A 269 -16.83 -10.71 -9.73
CA PHE A 269 -16.64 -12.15 -9.93
C PHE A 269 -17.66 -12.97 -9.14
N ASP A 270 -17.99 -12.58 -7.91
CA ASP A 270 -19.04 -13.22 -7.11
C ASP A 270 -20.40 -13.18 -7.81
N LEU A 271 -20.81 -11.98 -8.28
CA LEU A 271 -22.06 -11.79 -9.02
C LEU A 271 -22.03 -12.51 -10.38
N GLY A 272 -20.88 -12.55 -11.05
CA GLY A 272 -20.69 -13.30 -12.29
C GLY A 272 -20.87 -14.81 -12.11
N ARG A 273 -20.32 -15.37 -11.03
CA ARG A 273 -20.51 -16.78 -10.65
C ARG A 273 -21.96 -17.07 -10.28
N LEU A 274 -22.64 -16.14 -9.61
CA LEU A 274 -24.07 -16.22 -9.36
C LEU A 274 -24.86 -16.29 -10.67
N LEU A 275 -24.55 -15.42 -11.63
CA LEU A 275 -25.19 -15.38 -12.95
C LEU A 275 -24.98 -16.69 -13.73
N ALA A 276 -23.76 -17.23 -13.74
CA ALA A 276 -23.43 -18.48 -14.42
C ALA A 276 -24.16 -19.71 -13.83
N ASN A 277 -24.52 -19.67 -12.55
CA ASN A 277 -25.25 -20.73 -11.85
C ASN A 277 -26.72 -20.36 -11.60
N TRP A 278 -27.25 -19.39 -12.34
CA TRP A 278 -28.62 -18.93 -12.16
C TRP A 278 -29.63 -19.95 -12.70
N ASN A 279 -30.90 -19.80 -12.31
CA ASN A 279 -31.97 -20.67 -12.79
C ASN A 279 -32.08 -20.60 -14.32
N ARG A 280 -31.93 -21.75 -14.99
CA ARG A 280 -32.00 -21.87 -16.46
C ARG A 280 -33.29 -21.30 -17.05
N ALA A 281 -34.44 -21.52 -16.42
CA ALA A 281 -35.72 -21.02 -16.93
C ALA A 281 -35.76 -19.48 -16.94
N GLU A 282 -35.20 -18.84 -15.91
CA GLU A 282 -35.13 -17.37 -15.83
C GLU A 282 -34.10 -16.79 -16.80
N LEU A 283 -32.95 -17.46 -16.95
CA LEU A 283 -31.95 -17.11 -17.96
C LEU A 283 -32.57 -17.17 -19.37
N GLN A 284 -33.29 -18.24 -19.68
CA GLN A 284 -33.96 -18.43 -20.97
C GLN A 284 -35.05 -17.37 -21.21
N ALA A 285 -35.84 -17.03 -20.18
CA ALA A 285 -36.87 -15.99 -20.27
C ALA A 285 -36.30 -14.59 -20.59
N HIS A 286 -35.03 -14.34 -20.26
CA HIS A 286 -34.36 -13.05 -20.47
C HIS A 286 -33.15 -13.16 -21.42
N ARG A 287 -33.14 -14.16 -22.30
CA ARG A 287 -32.03 -14.46 -23.21
C ARG A 287 -31.56 -13.25 -24.02
N ASP A 288 -32.48 -12.42 -24.53
CA ASP A 288 -32.12 -11.24 -25.33
C ASP A 288 -31.33 -10.21 -24.50
N LYS A 289 -31.67 -10.05 -23.22
CA LYS A 289 -30.93 -9.18 -22.30
C LYS A 289 -29.56 -9.73 -21.95
N LEU A 290 -29.43 -11.05 -21.82
CA LEU A 290 -28.13 -11.71 -21.67
C LEU A 290 -27.27 -11.54 -22.93
N SER A 291 -27.86 -11.61 -24.12
CA SER A 291 -27.15 -11.39 -25.39
C SER A 291 -26.62 -9.97 -25.52
N GLU A 292 -27.46 -8.98 -25.17
CA GLU A 292 -27.07 -7.58 -25.11
C GLU A 292 -25.94 -7.35 -24.10
N PHE A 293 -26.05 -7.96 -22.91
CA PHE A 293 -25.06 -7.85 -21.84
C PHE A 293 -23.71 -8.49 -22.24
N ALA A 294 -23.72 -9.71 -22.77
CA ALA A 294 -22.51 -10.40 -23.21
C ALA A 294 -21.78 -9.69 -24.36
N ALA A 295 -22.52 -9.01 -25.25
CA ALA A 295 -21.92 -8.29 -26.37
C ALA A 295 -21.34 -6.92 -25.99
N ASN A 296 -21.96 -6.21 -25.02
CA ASN A 296 -21.71 -4.79 -24.81
C ASN A 296 -21.10 -4.42 -23.44
N ALA A 297 -20.91 -5.37 -22.53
CA ALA A 297 -20.23 -5.06 -21.27
C ALA A 297 -18.81 -4.50 -21.53
N ALA A 298 -18.41 -3.52 -20.73
CA ALA A 298 -17.16 -2.77 -20.84
C ALA A 298 -15.95 -3.68 -20.61
N SER A 299 -15.95 -4.50 -19.56
CA SER A 299 -14.82 -5.39 -19.28
C SER A 299 -14.95 -6.77 -19.96
N PRO A 300 -13.81 -7.39 -20.35
CA PRO A 300 -13.78 -8.76 -20.85
C PRO A 300 -14.39 -9.79 -19.89
N ALA A 301 -14.11 -9.69 -18.59
CA ALA A 301 -14.60 -10.63 -17.59
C ALA A 301 -16.14 -10.60 -17.47
N THR A 302 -16.75 -9.41 -17.52
CA THR A 302 -18.21 -9.28 -17.48
C THR A 302 -18.85 -9.86 -18.74
N ARG A 303 -18.25 -9.64 -19.93
CA ARG A 303 -18.70 -10.28 -21.18
C ARG A 303 -18.62 -11.81 -21.10
N GLN A 304 -17.53 -12.35 -20.54
CA GLN A 304 -17.35 -13.79 -20.31
C GLN A 304 -18.48 -14.37 -19.45
N PHE A 305 -18.84 -13.75 -18.32
CA PHE A 305 -19.99 -14.17 -17.50
C PHE A 305 -21.30 -14.16 -18.29
N GLY A 306 -21.51 -13.14 -19.12
CA GLY A 306 -22.68 -13.07 -20.01
C GLY A 306 -22.72 -14.22 -21.02
N PHE A 307 -21.60 -14.57 -21.64
CA PHE A 307 -21.52 -15.69 -22.59
C PHE A 307 -21.75 -17.05 -21.91
N VAL A 308 -21.21 -17.26 -20.71
CA VAL A 308 -21.51 -18.48 -19.92
C VAL A 308 -23.00 -18.55 -19.61
N ALA A 309 -23.61 -17.46 -19.15
CA ALA A 309 -25.04 -17.40 -18.86
C ALA A 309 -25.91 -17.71 -20.09
N LEU A 310 -25.51 -17.25 -21.29
CA LEU A 310 -26.18 -17.59 -22.55
C LEU A 310 -26.07 -19.07 -22.89
N MET A 311 -24.88 -19.67 -22.76
CA MET A 311 -24.71 -21.12 -23.00
C MET A 311 -25.54 -21.94 -22.01
N MET A 312 -25.61 -21.53 -20.75
CA MET A 312 -26.44 -22.16 -19.72
C MET A 312 -27.95 -22.00 -20.01
N ALA A 313 -28.38 -20.84 -20.52
CA ALA A 313 -29.76 -20.61 -20.96
C ALA A 313 -30.15 -21.56 -22.10
N ASP A 314 -29.31 -21.61 -23.14
CA ASP A 314 -29.57 -22.37 -24.36
C ASP A 314 -29.35 -23.88 -24.16
N GLY A 315 -28.47 -24.27 -23.22
CA GLY A 315 -28.04 -25.65 -22.99
C GLY A 315 -27.25 -26.24 -24.16
N ASN A 316 -26.62 -25.39 -24.97
CA ASN A 316 -25.67 -25.72 -26.04
C ASN A 316 -24.79 -24.49 -26.33
N THR A 317 -23.80 -24.65 -27.20
CA THR A 317 -22.84 -23.57 -27.50
C THR A 317 -23.10 -22.83 -28.82
N GLN A 318 -24.05 -23.30 -29.64
CA GLN A 318 -24.19 -22.90 -31.05
C GLN A 318 -24.47 -21.39 -31.22
N ALA A 319 -25.52 -20.87 -30.59
CA ALA A 319 -25.92 -19.48 -30.78
C ALA A 319 -24.93 -18.49 -30.14
N THR A 320 -24.34 -18.87 -29.00
CA THR A 320 -23.22 -18.13 -28.40
C THR A 320 -22.01 -18.08 -29.32
N TRP A 321 -21.67 -19.20 -29.97
CA TRP A 321 -20.56 -19.27 -30.92
C TRP A 321 -20.78 -18.37 -32.15
N GLU A 322 -21.98 -18.38 -32.72
CA GLU A 322 -22.36 -17.49 -33.83
C GLU A 322 -22.30 -16.01 -33.44
N LEU A 323 -22.72 -15.68 -32.22
CA LEU A 323 -22.58 -14.32 -31.67
C LEU A 323 -21.11 -13.93 -31.52
N ALA A 324 -20.28 -14.84 -31.01
CA ALA A 324 -18.85 -14.63 -30.80
C ALA A 324 -18.09 -14.43 -32.12
N CYS A 325 -18.46 -15.15 -33.17
CA CYS A 325 -17.86 -15.06 -34.51
C CYS A 325 -18.16 -13.73 -35.25
N LYS A 326 -18.74 -12.73 -34.59
CA LYS A 326 -18.91 -11.38 -35.15
C LYS A 326 -17.68 -10.48 -34.99
N SER A 327 -16.80 -10.79 -34.04
CA SER A 327 -15.56 -10.01 -33.83
C SER A 327 -14.47 -10.85 -33.17
N VAL A 328 -13.21 -10.47 -33.39
CA VAL A 328 -12.05 -11.12 -32.74
C VAL A 328 -12.14 -11.01 -31.22
N SER A 329 -12.56 -9.86 -30.69
CA SER A 329 -12.72 -9.64 -29.25
C SER A 329 -13.80 -10.54 -28.65
N SER A 330 -14.97 -10.63 -29.28
CA SER A 330 -16.06 -11.48 -28.79
C SER A 330 -15.69 -12.96 -28.84
N LEU A 331 -14.99 -13.41 -29.88
CA LEU A 331 -14.47 -14.78 -29.95
C LEU A 331 -13.41 -15.04 -28.86
N LYS A 332 -12.47 -14.12 -28.65
CA LYS A 332 -11.48 -14.20 -27.56
C LYS A 332 -12.17 -14.35 -26.21
N ASP A 333 -13.21 -13.57 -25.94
CA ASP A 333 -13.95 -13.63 -24.68
C ASP A 333 -14.69 -14.96 -24.50
N VAL A 334 -15.34 -15.50 -25.53
CA VAL A 334 -15.97 -16.82 -25.45
C VAL A 334 -14.94 -17.92 -25.19
N ILE A 335 -13.79 -17.89 -25.85
CA ILE A 335 -12.70 -18.84 -25.61
C ILE A 335 -12.19 -18.75 -24.16
N ALA A 336 -11.94 -17.53 -23.67
CA ALA A 336 -11.47 -17.30 -22.29
C ALA A 336 -12.49 -17.74 -21.23
N SER A 337 -13.77 -17.85 -21.57
CA SER A 337 -14.83 -18.28 -20.66
C SER A 337 -14.84 -19.78 -20.34
N VAL A 338 -14.07 -20.61 -21.06
CA VAL A 338 -14.06 -22.09 -20.90
C VAL A 338 -13.87 -22.55 -19.45
N ALA A 339 -12.99 -21.88 -18.69
CA ALA A 339 -12.72 -22.23 -17.29
C ALA A 339 -13.88 -21.86 -16.33
N MET A 340 -14.80 -21.01 -16.77
CA MET A 340 -15.94 -20.51 -15.99
C MET A 340 -17.21 -21.33 -16.22
N ILE A 341 -17.23 -22.25 -17.20
CA ILE A 341 -18.40 -23.06 -17.54
C ILE A 341 -18.54 -24.18 -16.50
N PRO A 342 -19.64 -24.23 -15.72
CA PRO A 342 -19.84 -25.29 -14.72
C PRO A 342 -20.26 -26.64 -15.34
N ASP A 343 -20.87 -26.62 -16.52
CA ASP A 343 -21.35 -27.81 -17.23
C ASP A 343 -20.26 -28.43 -18.11
N PHE A 344 -19.87 -29.68 -17.82
CA PHE A 344 -18.80 -30.37 -18.54
C PHE A 344 -19.14 -30.66 -20.02
N VAL A 345 -20.43 -30.88 -20.34
CA VAL A 345 -20.87 -31.18 -21.71
C VAL A 345 -20.73 -29.92 -22.56
N LEU A 346 -21.14 -28.77 -22.03
CA LEU A 346 -20.95 -27.48 -22.71
C LEU A 346 -19.47 -27.13 -22.85
N GLN A 347 -18.66 -27.44 -21.83
CA GLN A 347 -17.22 -27.23 -21.89
C GLN A 347 -16.59 -28.06 -23.02
N GLU A 348 -16.97 -29.34 -23.15
CA GLU A 348 -16.48 -30.24 -24.19
C GLU A 348 -16.97 -29.84 -25.60
N GLU A 349 -18.24 -29.44 -25.73
CA GLU A 349 -18.79 -28.93 -27.00
C GLU A 349 -18.03 -27.67 -27.45
N LEU A 350 -17.75 -26.74 -26.54
CA LEU A 350 -16.98 -25.54 -26.83
C LEU A 350 -15.53 -25.88 -27.19
N ALA A 351 -14.89 -26.80 -26.47
CA ALA A 351 -13.53 -27.26 -26.75
C ALA A 351 -13.37 -27.82 -28.17
N ALA A 352 -14.36 -28.59 -28.64
CA ALA A 352 -14.38 -29.10 -30.01
C ALA A 352 -14.40 -28.00 -31.08
N ARG A 353 -15.00 -26.83 -30.76
CA ARG A 353 -14.99 -25.65 -31.64
C ARG A 353 -13.71 -24.83 -31.54
N ILE A 354 -13.01 -24.90 -30.41
CA ILE A 354 -11.74 -24.21 -30.16
C ILE A 354 -10.56 -24.95 -30.82
N GLU A 355 -10.59 -26.28 -30.89
CA GLU A 355 -9.47 -27.08 -31.42
C GLU A 355 -8.99 -26.64 -32.83
N PRO A 356 -9.86 -26.33 -33.82
CA PRO A 356 -9.42 -25.85 -35.12
C PRO A 356 -8.75 -24.46 -35.09
N LEU A 357 -9.03 -23.66 -34.03
CA LEU A 357 -8.59 -22.27 -33.92
C LEU A 357 -7.09 -22.10 -33.69
N PHE A 358 -6.39 -23.18 -33.33
CA PHE A 358 -4.94 -23.19 -33.31
C PHE A 358 -4.35 -22.86 -34.69
N GLU A 359 -5.00 -23.27 -35.77
CA GLU A 359 -4.47 -23.10 -37.13
C GLU A 359 -5.21 -22.04 -37.95
N ASP A 360 -6.54 -21.90 -37.81
CA ASP A 360 -7.34 -21.02 -38.67
C ASP A 360 -8.54 -20.37 -37.96
N LEU A 361 -9.01 -19.21 -38.43
CA LEU A 361 -10.20 -18.53 -37.90
C LEU A 361 -11.50 -19.14 -38.43
N PRO A 362 -12.63 -18.99 -37.71
CA PRO A 362 -13.95 -19.41 -38.21
C PRO A 362 -14.30 -18.72 -39.53
N GLY A 363 -14.98 -19.45 -40.43
CA GLY A 363 -15.26 -18.98 -41.80
C GLY A 363 -15.94 -17.60 -41.90
N GLN A 364 -16.82 -17.27 -40.95
CA GLN A 364 -17.46 -15.94 -40.89
C GLN A 364 -16.46 -14.82 -40.58
N LEU A 365 -15.59 -15.00 -39.57
CA LEU A 365 -14.55 -14.02 -39.23
C LEU A 365 -13.51 -13.91 -40.34
N LYS A 366 -13.13 -15.05 -40.93
CA LYS A 366 -12.21 -15.13 -42.06
C LYS A 366 -12.70 -14.31 -43.25
N GLN A 367 -13.98 -14.43 -43.61
CA GLN A 367 -14.59 -13.62 -44.67
C GLN A 367 -14.61 -12.12 -44.33
N GLN A 368 -14.85 -11.77 -43.07
CA GLN A 368 -14.89 -10.36 -42.63
C GLN A 368 -13.49 -9.71 -42.61
N LEU A 369 -12.47 -10.45 -42.20
CA LEU A 369 -11.11 -9.94 -42.03
C LEU A 369 -10.30 -9.94 -43.35
N GLY A 370 -10.58 -10.86 -44.27
CA GLY A 370 -9.82 -11.01 -45.50
C GLY A 370 -8.32 -11.14 -45.23
N ASP A 371 -7.49 -10.40 -45.96
CA ASP A 371 -6.03 -10.40 -45.84
C ASP A 371 -5.53 -9.99 -44.43
N ARG A 372 -6.35 -9.30 -43.62
CA ARG A 372 -5.96 -8.91 -42.25
C ARG A 372 -5.91 -10.08 -41.28
N GLN A 373 -6.43 -11.25 -41.64
CA GLN A 373 -6.37 -12.44 -40.79
C GLN A 373 -4.93 -12.80 -40.41
N ASP A 374 -4.02 -12.74 -41.39
CA ASP A 374 -2.62 -13.13 -41.24
C ASP A 374 -1.70 -11.94 -40.91
N ALA A 375 -2.28 -10.79 -40.55
CA ALA A 375 -1.51 -9.65 -40.07
C ALA A 375 -0.64 -10.07 -38.89
N LYS A 376 0.65 -9.74 -38.92
CA LYS A 376 1.59 -10.08 -37.83
C LYS A 376 1.29 -9.33 -36.53
N GLY A 377 0.50 -8.27 -36.57
CA GLY A 377 0.21 -7.42 -35.40
C GLY A 377 1.44 -6.73 -34.82
N THR A 378 1.30 -6.24 -33.58
CA THR A 378 2.34 -5.52 -32.85
C THR A 378 3.12 -6.49 -31.95
N TYR A 379 4.24 -7.02 -32.45
CA TYR A 379 5.26 -7.68 -31.63
C TYR A 379 6.34 -6.66 -31.26
N GLY A 380 6.52 -6.40 -29.97
CA GLY A 380 7.43 -5.38 -29.48
C GLY A 380 8.30 -5.87 -28.34
N ARG A 381 9.55 -5.39 -28.32
CA ARG A 381 10.48 -5.54 -27.19
C ARG A 381 10.68 -4.23 -26.43
N TYR A 382 10.69 -3.10 -27.14
CA TYR A 382 10.88 -1.79 -26.52
C TYR A 382 9.61 -0.96 -26.62
N VAL A 383 9.24 -0.30 -25.54
CA VAL A 383 8.17 0.72 -25.53
C VAL A 383 8.79 2.05 -25.14
N ARG A 384 8.64 3.04 -26.02
CA ARG A 384 9.22 4.37 -25.87
C ARG A 384 8.15 5.45 -25.83
N ILE A 385 8.27 6.34 -24.86
CA ILE A 385 7.50 7.57 -24.74
C ILE A 385 8.47 8.73 -24.98
N GLU A 386 8.17 9.55 -25.98
CA GLU A 386 8.98 10.70 -26.35
C GLU A 386 8.13 11.96 -26.35
N LEU A 387 8.70 13.06 -25.86
CA LEU A 387 8.01 14.33 -25.75
C LEU A 387 8.69 15.38 -26.65
N PRO A 388 8.33 15.44 -27.94
CA PRO A 388 9.04 16.29 -28.89
C PRO A 388 8.86 17.78 -28.60
N GLY A 389 9.91 18.55 -28.89
CA GLY A 389 9.95 20.00 -28.79
C GLY A 389 11.04 20.54 -27.86
N ARG A 390 11.07 21.86 -27.76
CA ARG A 390 11.97 22.59 -26.85
C ARG A 390 11.26 22.88 -25.54
N ARG A 391 12.04 23.01 -24.45
CA ARG A 391 11.55 23.37 -23.11
C ARG A 391 10.49 22.39 -22.58
N ARG A 392 10.70 21.10 -22.82
CA ARG A 392 9.81 20.03 -22.37
C ARG A 392 10.31 19.45 -21.03
N THR A 393 9.38 18.91 -20.26
CA THR A 393 9.67 18.13 -19.05
C THR A 393 8.77 16.90 -19.09
N LEU A 394 9.37 15.72 -19.18
CA LEU A 394 8.67 14.44 -19.17
C LEU A 394 8.62 13.90 -17.73
N THR A 395 7.40 13.62 -17.27
CA THR A 395 7.09 12.96 -15.99
C THR A 395 6.02 11.91 -16.26
N LEU A 396 6.23 10.70 -15.76
CA LEU A 396 5.28 9.59 -15.88
C LEU A 396 5.01 9.04 -14.47
N ALA A 397 3.75 8.72 -14.19
CA ALA A 397 3.39 8.03 -12.96
C ALA A 397 3.57 6.52 -13.11
N GLU A 398 3.06 5.94 -14.20
CA GLU A 398 3.18 4.51 -14.51
C GLU A 398 2.99 4.31 -16.02
N VAL A 399 3.65 3.31 -16.60
CA VAL A 399 3.45 2.82 -17.96
C VAL A 399 3.22 1.32 -17.90
N GLU A 400 1.97 0.91 -18.11
CA GLU A 400 1.63 -0.51 -18.18
C GLU A 400 1.73 -0.97 -19.64
N VAL A 401 2.53 -2.02 -19.89
CA VAL A 401 2.60 -2.67 -21.20
C VAL A 401 1.89 -4.01 -21.09
N MET A 402 0.74 -4.14 -21.76
CA MET A 402 -0.14 -5.30 -21.62
C MET A 402 0.18 -6.35 -22.70
N SER A 403 0.38 -7.60 -22.28
CA SER A 403 0.49 -8.77 -23.17
C SER A 403 -0.17 -9.97 -22.52
N ASP A 404 -1.05 -10.64 -23.27
CA ASP A 404 -1.95 -11.71 -22.82
C ASP A 404 -2.63 -11.34 -21.48
N GLY A 405 -3.11 -10.09 -21.38
CA GLY A 405 -3.81 -9.59 -20.20
C GLY A 405 -2.95 -9.29 -18.96
N ARG A 406 -1.61 -9.34 -19.06
CA ARG A 406 -0.68 -9.03 -17.96
C ARG A 406 0.14 -7.78 -18.26
N ASN A 407 0.42 -6.97 -17.23
CA ASN A 407 1.40 -5.90 -17.33
C ASN A 407 2.82 -6.50 -17.27
N ILE A 408 3.48 -6.60 -18.42
CA ILE A 408 4.83 -7.15 -18.57
C ILE A 408 5.93 -6.11 -18.35
N ALA A 409 5.59 -4.82 -18.26
CA ALA A 409 6.57 -3.75 -18.07
C ALA A 409 7.33 -3.85 -16.74
N ARG A 410 6.71 -4.40 -15.70
CA ARG A 410 7.28 -4.51 -14.34
C ARG A 410 8.50 -5.43 -14.26
N GLY A 411 8.65 -6.35 -15.21
CA GLY A 411 9.83 -7.21 -15.34
C GLY A 411 10.88 -6.65 -16.30
N GLY A 412 10.61 -5.50 -16.93
CA GLY A 412 11.50 -4.86 -17.89
C GLY A 412 12.55 -3.96 -17.22
N THR A 413 13.48 -3.46 -18.03
CA THR A 413 14.48 -2.48 -17.62
C THR A 413 14.13 -1.11 -18.21
N ALA A 414 13.80 -0.16 -17.34
CA ALA A 414 13.44 1.21 -17.75
C ALA A 414 14.67 2.12 -17.79
N THR A 415 14.74 2.98 -18.81
CA THR A 415 15.75 4.02 -18.96
C THR A 415 15.10 5.32 -19.42
N GLN A 416 15.78 6.44 -19.22
CA GLN A 416 15.30 7.74 -19.68
C GLN A 416 16.45 8.65 -20.09
N SER A 417 16.14 9.63 -20.93
CA SER A 417 17.08 10.62 -21.47
C SER A 417 17.99 11.28 -20.43
N ALA A 418 17.45 11.62 -19.27
CA ALA A 418 18.18 12.11 -18.10
C ALA A 418 17.29 12.06 -16.85
N THR A 419 17.89 11.99 -15.66
CA THR A 419 17.18 11.94 -14.38
C THR A 419 17.37 13.24 -13.60
N SER A 420 16.29 13.75 -13.00
CA SER A 420 16.30 14.91 -12.10
C SER A 420 15.32 14.71 -10.95
N HIS A 421 15.45 15.50 -9.87
CA HIS A 421 14.51 15.52 -8.74
C HIS A 421 14.24 14.14 -8.09
N GLY A 422 15.19 13.19 -8.21
CA GLY A 422 15.03 11.82 -7.71
C GLY A 422 14.03 10.95 -8.51
N GLY A 423 13.48 11.43 -9.62
CA GLY A 423 12.53 10.70 -10.45
C GLY A 423 13.21 9.75 -11.45
N VAL A 424 13.77 8.65 -10.95
CA VAL A 424 14.42 7.60 -11.77
C VAL A 424 13.41 6.91 -12.72
N ALA A 425 13.91 6.25 -13.77
CA ALA A 425 13.06 5.73 -14.86
C ALA A 425 12.18 4.54 -14.42
N GLU A 426 12.68 3.74 -13.49
CA GLU A 426 12.08 2.52 -12.95
C GLU A 426 10.76 2.78 -12.22
N ARG A 427 10.54 4.02 -11.75
CA ARG A 427 9.29 4.42 -11.11
C ARG A 427 8.08 4.31 -12.03
N ALA A 428 8.26 4.42 -13.35
CA ALA A 428 7.16 4.23 -14.30
C ALA A 428 6.79 2.76 -14.53
N ILE A 429 7.46 1.80 -13.90
CA ILE A 429 7.12 0.37 -13.99
C ILE A 429 7.04 -0.29 -12.61
N ASP A 430 6.91 0.52 -11.55
CA ASP A 430 6.85 0.04 -10.17
C ASP A 430 5.44 -0.41 -9.77
N GLY A 431 4.44 -0.16 -10.61
CA GLY A 431 3.03 -0.51 -10.41
C GLY A 431 2.25 0.47 -9.55
N ARG A 432 2.80 1.65 -9.24
CA ARG A 432 2.14 2.69 -8.44
C ARG A 432 1.62 3.81 -9.34
N THR A 433 0.32 3.82 -9.56
CA THR A 433 -0.35 4.73 -10.52
C THR A 433 -0.65 6.14 -9.99
N SER A 434 -0.12 6.53 -8.84
CA SER A 434 -0.44 7.82 -8.20
C SER A 434 0.05 9.01 -9.04
N GLY A 435 -0.88 9.90 -9.39
CA GLY A 435 -0.58 11.15 -10.10
C GLY A 435 0.02 12.26 -9.22
N SER A 436 0.19 12.03 -7.91
CA SER A 436 0.81 12.96 -6.94
C SER A 436 2.33 12.81 -6.94
N TYR A 437 3.12 13.86 -7.08
CA TYR A 437 4.59 13.75 -7.11
C TYR A 437 5.16 13.53 -5.72
N SER A 438 4.48 14.06 -4.70
CA SER A 438 4.80 13.86 -3.28
C SER A 438 4.72 12.40 -2.82
N SER A 439 4.09 11.50 -3.59
CA SER A 439 4.13 10.06 -3.30
C SER A 439 5.52 9.45 -3.50
N GLY A 440 6.42 10.13 -4.20
CA GLY A 440 7.76 9.61 -4.53
C GLY A 440 7.76 8.51 -5.59
N THR A 441 6.68 8.37 -6.37
CA THR A 441 6.49 7.25 -7.33
C THR A 441 6.55 7.68 -8.80
N GLN A 442 6.99 8.89 -9.12
CA GLN A 442 7.02 9.38 -10.50
C GLN A 442 8.44 9.53 -11.06
N THR A 443 8.55 9.34 -12.38
CA THR A 443 9.75 9.69 -13.15
C THR A 443 9.86 11.20 -13.32
N HIS A 444 11.08 11.70 -13.55
CA HIS A 444 11.28 13.13 -13.81
C HIS A 444 12.57 13.38 -14.60
N THR A 445 12.42 13.88 -15.82
CA THR A 445 13.53 14.40 -16.64
C THR A 445 13.88 15.84 -16.26
N PRO A 446 15.09 16.36 -16.54
CA PRO A 446 15.43 17.76 -16.25
C PRO A 446 14.43 18.75 -16.87
N GLU A 447 14.16 19.83 -16.15
CA GLU A 447 13.25 20.85 -16.68
C GLU A 447 13.82 21.51 -17.92
N ASN A 448 12.93 21.88 -18.84
CA ASN A 448 13.25 22.57 -20.09
C ASN A 448 14.16 21.78 -21.05
N SER A 449 14.12 20.45 -20.97
CA SER A 449 14.84 19.55 -21.87
C SER A 449 14.35 19.68 -23.32
N ARG A 450 15.21 19.28 -24.25
CA ARG A 450 14.87 19.13 -25.67
C ARG A 450 14.58 17.66 -25.93
N ASP A 451 13.42 17.38 -26.51
CA ASP A 451 13.00 16.04 -26.93
C ASP A 451 13.23 14.94 -25.85
N PRO A 452 12.84 15.16 -24.56
CA PRO A 452 13.07 14.15 -23.53
C PRO A 452 12.27 12.88 -23.80
N TRP A 453 12.86 11.73 -23.46
CA TRP A 453 12.27 10.42 -23.68
C TRP A 453 12.45 9.51 -22.45
N TRP A 454 11.57 8.51 -22.37
CA TRP A 454 11.58 7.37 -21.48
C TRP A 454 11.35 6.08 -22.29
N GLU A 455 12.02 4.99 -21.97
CA GLU A 455 11.92 3.71 -22.69
C GLU A 455 12.03 2.53 -21.73
N VAL A 456 11.23 1.49 -21.93
CA VAL A 456 11.39 0.19 -21.26
C VAL A 456 11.80 -0.89 -22.25
N ASP A 457 12.85 -1.64 -21.92
CA ASP A 457 13.20 -2.91 -22.58
C ASP A 457 12.52 -4.05 -21.83
N LEU A 458 11.64 -4.78 -22.52
CA LEU A 458 10.90 -5.92 -21.98
C LEU A 458 11.76 -7.20 -21.91
N GLY A 459 12.96 -7.17 -22.47
CA GLY A 459 13.94 -8.27 -22.48
C GLY A 459 13.73 -9.31 -23.58
N ASP A 460 12.52 -9.41 -24.15
CA ASP A 460 12.17 -10.26 -25.29
C ASP A 460 11.04 -9.61 -26.13
N GLU A 461 10.72 -10.16 -27.30
CA GLU A 461 9.59 -9.72 -28.12
C GLU A 461 8.26 -10.33 -27.62
N TYR A 462 7.28 -9.48 -27.34
CA TYR A 462 5.96 -9.87 -26.87
C TYR A 462 4.87 -9.39 -27.83
N PRO A 463 3.78 -10.17 -28.02
CA PRO A 463 2.59 -9.68 -28.69
C PRO A 463 1.87 -8.71 -27.74
N LEU A 464 1.88 -7.41 -28.07
CA LEU A 464 1.34 -6.38 -27.18
C LEU A 464 -0.16 -6.15 -27.44
N ASP A 465 -0.99 -6.24 -26.40
CA ASP A 465 -2.44 -5.99 -26.44
C ASP A 465 -2.76 -4.50 -26.32
N ALA A 466 -2.11 -3.80 -25.39
CA ALA A 466 -2.37 -2.40 -25.11
C ALA A 466 -1.21 -1.78 -24.33
N ILE A 467 -1.11 -0.45 -24.34
CA ILE A 467 -0.22 0.31 -23.46
C ILE A 467 -1.04 1.37 -22.72
N ARG A 468 -0.97 1.38 -21.39
CA ARG A 468 -1.56 2.43 -20.56
C ARG A 468 -0.49 3.38 -20.06
N VAL A 469 -0.77 4.66 -20.16
CA VAL A 469 0.12 5.72 -19.67
C VAL A 469 -0.62 6.50 -18.58
N PHE A 470 -0.08 6.48 -17.36
CA PHE A 470 -0.57 7.24 -16.22
C PHE A 470 0.27 8.52 -16.07
N ASN A 471 -0.44 9.63 -15.92
CA ASN A 471 0.13 10.97 -15.92
C ASN A 471 0.14 11.57 -14.51
N ARG A 472 0.96 12.60 -14.33
CA ARG A 472 0.89 13.50 -13.18
C ARG A 472 -0.42 14.28 -13.20
N THR A 473 -1.09 14.41 -12.04
CA THR A 473 -2.43 15.03 -11.94
C THR A 473 -2.45 16.33 -11.12
N GLU A 474 -1.34 16.70 -10.49
CA GLU A 474 -1.27 17.88 -9.61
C GLU A 474 -1.39 19.20 -10.38
N GLY A 475 -2.43 19.98 -10.07
CA GLY A 475 -2.65 21.31 -10.63
C GLY A 475 -2.62 21.33 -12.15
N GLY A 476 -1.91 22.30 -12.75
CA GLY A 476 -1.73 22.40 -14.20
C GLY A 476 -0.60 21.54 -14.78
N LEU A 477 0.10 20.75 -13.95
CA LEU A 477 1.35 20.08 -14.36
C LEU A 477 1.13 18.87 -15.27
N GLY A 478 -0.03 18.21 -15.19
CA GLY A 478 -0.36 17.11 -16.09
C GLY A 478 -0.33 17.49 -17.58
N ARG A 479 -0.57 18.78 -17.91
CA ARG A 479 -0.48 19.29 -19.29
C ARG A 479 0.93 19.26 -19.89
N ARG A 480 1.98 19.04 -19.08
CA ARG A 480 3.37 18.96 -19.57
C ARG A 480 3.57 17.79 -20.53
N LEU A 481 2.81 16.70 -20.39
CA LEU A 481 2.88 15.53 -21.26
C LEU A 481 2.13 15.72 -22.59
N ASP A 482 1.49 16.87 -22.82
CA ASP A 482 0.64 17.08 -23.99
C ASP A 482 1.41 16.99 -25.33
N GLY A 483 0.91 16.19 -26.26
CA GLY A 483 1.53 15.96 -27.56
C GLY A 483 2.68 14.96 -27.55
N PHE A 484 2.72 14.04 -26.57
CA PHE A 484 3.72 12.98 -26.54
C PHE A 484 3.53 11.98 -27.69
N THR A 485 4.62 11.28 -28.03
CA THR A 485 4.65 10.19 -29.00
C THR A 485 4.89 8.88 -28.26
N LEU A 486 4.11 7.86 -28.60
CA LEU A 486 4.33 6.49 -28.16
C LEU A 486 4.82 5.66 -29.35
N SER A 487 5.93 4.94 -29.17
CA SER A 487 6.47 4.01 -30.16
C SER A 487 6.71 2.64 -29.54
N VAL A 488 6.43 1.59 -30.31
CA VAL A 488 6.82 0.21 -30.01
C VAL A 488 7.87 -0.20 -31.02
N LEU A 489 8.98 -0.75 -30.54
CA LEU A 489 10.08 -1.23 -31.36
C LEU A 489 10.27 -2.73 -31.17
N ASP A 490 10.64 -3.42 -32.25
CA ASP A 490 11.01 -4.84 -32.23
C ASP A 490 12.42 -5.06 -31.65
N GLY A 491 12.88 -6.30 -31.59
CA GLY A 491 14.20 -6.68 -31.09
C GLY A 491 15.37 -6.09 -31.89
N SER A 492 15.15 -5.73 -33.16
CA SER A 492 16.09 -5.01 -34.02
C SER A 492 16.01 -3.48 -33.86
N ARG A 493 15.15 -3.01 -32.96
CA ARG A 493 14.79 -1.60 -32.72
C ARG A 493 14.09 -0.93 -33.91
N ALA A 494 13.49 -1.70 -34.82
CA ALA A 494 12.65 -1.16 -35.87
C ALA A 494 11.25 -0.83 -35.32
N PRO A 495 10.65 0.32 -35.67
CA PRO A 495 9.32 0.67 -35.20
C PRO A 495 8.25 -0.22 -35.83
N VAL A 496 7.50 -0.92 -34.98
CA VAL A 496 6.35 -1.75 -35.36
C VAL A 496 5.01 -1.06 -35.11
N PHE A 497 5.01 -0.04 -34.24
CA PHE A 497 3.85 0.81 -33.99
C PHE A 497 4.34 2.21 -33.58
N THR A 498 3.65 3.26 -34.01
CA THR A 498 3.88 4.63 -33.53
C THR A 498 2.58 5.42 -33.57
N ARG A 499 2.34 6.18 -32.50
CA ARG A 499 1.23 7.13 -32.39
C ARG A 499 1.76 8.46 -31.85
N GLU A 500 1.63 9.50 -32.66
CA GLU A 500 2.13 10.84 -32.36
C GLU A 500 1.02 11.75 -31.82
N SER A 501 1.42 12.88 -31.24
CA SER A 501 0.52 13.96 -30.81
C SER A 501 -0.59 13.51 -29.85
N ILE A 502 -0.27 12.60 -28.92
CA ILE A 502 -1.23 12.09 -27.95
C ILE A 502 -1.49 13.18 -26.88
N PRO A 503 -2.76 13.56 -26.61
CA PRO A 503 -3.09 14.54 -25.59
C PRO A 503 -2.65 14.11 -24.19
N ALA A 504 -2.36 15.07 -23.32
CA ALA A 504 -2.05 14.80 -21.92
C ALA A 504 -3.19 14.01 -21.22
N PRO A 505 -2.92 12.81 -20.68
CA PRO A 505 -3.96 12.01 -20.02
C PRO A 505 -4.40 12.61 -18.67
N ALA A 506 -5.66 12.36 -18.28
CA ALA A 506 -6.24 12.81 -17.02
C ALA A 506 -7.18 11.75 -16.40
N PRO A 507 -6.68 10.86 -15.52
CA PRO A 507 -5.29 10.66 -15.13
C PRO A 507 -4.49 9.77 -16.10
N SER A 508 -5.16 8.98 -16.94
CA SER A 508 -4.51 8.00 -17.80
C SER A 508 -5.17 7.87 -19.18
N THR A 509 -4.46 7.27 -20.12
CA THR A 509 -4.96 6.90 -21.44
C THR A 509 -4.50 5.49 -21.77
N GLU A 510 -5.32 4.73 -22.49
CA GLU A 510 -4.97 3.42 -23.01
C GLU A 510 -4.90 3.48 -24.54
N ILE A 511 -3.87 2.86 -25.10
CA ILE A 511 -3.68 2.71 -26.54
C ILE A 511 -3.75 1.22 -26.84
N GLN A 512 -4.80 0.83 -27.54
CA GLN A 512 -5.03 -0.55 -27.98
C GLN A 512 -4.09 -0.90 -29.14
N LEU A 513 -3.54 -2.12 -29.11
CA LEU A 513 -2.60 -2.68 -30.08
C LEU A 513 -3.12 -4.03 -30.60
N GLU A 514 -2.60 -4.49 -31.73
CA GLU A 514 -3.02 -5.76 -32.33
C GLU A 514 -2.05 -6.88 -31.92
N ALA A 515 -2.25 -7.53 -30.78
CA ALA A 515 -1.35 -8.54 -30.21
C ALA A 515 -1.09 -9.74 -31.14
N GLY A 516 -0.10 -9.66 -32.03
CA GLY A 516 0.16 -10.72 -33.00
C GLY A 516 -0.94 -10.95 -34.05
N GLY A 517 -1.80 -9.95 -34.24
CA GLY A 517 -2.92 -9.96 -35.20
C GLY A 517 -4.10 -10.87 -34.81
N PRO A 518 -5.15 -10.94 -35.66
CA PRO A 518 -6.37 -11.69 -35.36
C PRO A 518 -6.15 -13.18 -35.09
N GLN A 519 -5.46 -13.89 -35.99
CA GLN A 519 -5.21 -15.34 -35.82
C GLN A 519 -4.28 -15.63 -34.64
N GLY A 520 -3.26 -14.80 -34.40
CA GLY A 520 -2.37 -14.94 -33.25
C GLY A 520 -3.11 -14.77 -31.92
N THR A 521 -3.95 -13.74 -31.82
CA THR A 521 -4.77 -13.46 -30.64
C THR A 521 -5.68 -14.63 -30.28
N ILE A 522 -6.40 -15.17 -31.27
CA ILE A 522 -7.33 -16.28 -31.06
C ILE A 522 -6.60 -17.58 -30.71
N ARG A 523 -5.48 -17.87 -31.39
CA ARG A 523 -4.66 -19.04 -31.10
C ARG A 523 -4.13 -19.01 -29.66
N ARG A 524 -3.60 -17.88 -29.19
CA ARG A 524 -3.11 -17.75 -27.80
C ARG A 524 -4.23 -17.88 -26.78
N ALA A 525 -5.41 -17.31 -27.05
CA ALA A 525 -6.59 -17.54 -26.22
C ALA A 525 -6.97 -19.03 -26.16
N ALA A 526 -6.90 -19.75 -27.28
CA ALA A 526 -7.17 -21.18 -27.34
C ALA A 526 -6.15 -21.99 -26.51
N MET A 527 -4.86 -21.62 -26.56
CA MET A 527 -3.82 -22.23 -25.71
C MET A 527 -4.16 -22.13 -24.22
N GLU A 528 -4.58 -20.94 -23.78
CA GLU A 528 -4.90 -20.71 -22.36
C GLU A 528 -6.22 -21.35 -21.92
N ALA A 529 -7.17 -21.55 -22.84
CA ALA A 529 -8.48 -22.12 -22.54
C ALA A 529 -8.46 -23.65 -22.47
N MET A 530 -7.79 -24.31 -23.42
CA MET A 530 -7.84 -25.77 -23.57
C MET A 530 -7.28 -26.54 -22.37
N VAL A 531 -6.37 -25.95 -21.61
CA VAL A 531 -5.78 -26.57 -20.41
C VAL A 531 -6.78 -26.74 -19.25
N TYR A 532 -7.95 -26.10 -19.33
CA TYR A 532 -9.04 -26.23 -18.36
C TYR A 532 -10.08 -27.29 -18.76
N VAL A 533 -9.96 -27.90 -19.94
CA VAL A 533 -10.90 -28.91 -20.44
C VAL A 533 -10.47 -30.28 -19.94
N ARG A 534 -11.31 -30.89 -19.11
CA ARG A 534 -11.03 -32.19 -18.48
C ARG A 534 -11.04 -33.34 -19.49
N GLY A 535 -10.13 -34.29 -19.33
CA GLY A 535 -10.04 -35.48 -20.18
C GLY A 535 -9.32 -35.26 -21.51
N ARG A 536 -8.75 -34.07 -21.72
CA ARG A 536 -7.99 -33.68 -22.92
C ARG A 536 -6.54 -33.28 -22.60
N GLU A 537 -6.07 -33.53 -21.38
CA GLU A 537 -4.79 -33.04 -20.87
C GLU A 537 -3.61 -33.49 -21.73
N ALA A 538 -3.51 -34.79 -22.03
CA ALA A 538 -2.43 -35.34 -22.86
C ALA A 538 -2.47 -34.81 -24.31
N ALA A 539 -3.66 -34.69 -24.91
CA ALA A 539 -3.82 -34.15 -26.26
C ALA A 539 -3.50 -32.65 -26.31
N THR A 540 -3.90 -31.91 -25.28
CA THR A 540 -3.60 -30.48 -25.13
C THR A 540 -2.10 -30.27 -24.94
N PHE A 541 -1.45 -31.07 -24.09
CA PHE A 541 0.00 -31.05 -23.94
C PHE A 541 0.69 -31.25 -25.30
N ALA A 542 0.27 -32.29 -26.04
CA ALA A 542 0.85 -32.60 -27.34
C ALA A 542 0.68 -31.48 -28.37
N ARG A 543 -0.47 -30.80 -28.35
CA ARG A 543 -0.73 -29.64 -29.20
C ARG A 543 0.20 -28.48 -28.83
N LEU A 544 0.29 -28.14 -27.55
CA LEU A 544 1.10 -27.02 -27.05
C LEU A 544 2.61 -27.25 -27.19
N ALA A 545 3.06 -28.50 -27.04
CA ALA A 545 4.46 -28.90 -27.19
C ALA A 545 5.04 -28.44 -28.55
N LYS A 546 4.26 -28.57 -29.64
CA LYS A 546 4.65 -28.11 -30.98
C LYS A 546 4.97 -26.62 -31.01
N TYR A 547 4.17 -25.80 -30.34
CA TYR A 547 4.36 -24.35 -30.29
C TYR A 547 5.59 -23.93 -29.49
N VAL A 548 5.96 -24.71 -28.46
CA VAL A 548 7.23 -24.51 -27.75
C VAL A 548 8.43 -24.81 -28.65
N VAL A 549 8.39 -25.99 -29.30
CA VAL A 549 9.47 -26.49 -30.17
C VAL A 549 9.67 -25.60 -31.40
N ASP A 550 8.58 -25.20 -32.06
CA ASP A 550 8.61 -24.38 -33.29
C ASP A 550 8.88 -22.88 -33.00
N ASN A 551 9.02 -22.48 -31.73
CA ASN A 551 9.15 -21.09 -31.30
C ASN A 551 8.00 -20.17 -31.76
N ARG A 552 6.78 -20.70 -31.86
CA ARG A 552 5.58 -19.94 -32.25
C ARG A 552 4.72 -19.71 -31.02
N ASP A 553 4.64 -18.48 -30.53
CA ASP A 553 3.99 -18.15 -29.24
C ASP A 553 4.53 -18.99 -28.06
N ARG A 554 5.83 -19.31 -28.08
CA ARG A 554 6.50 -20.17 -27.08
C ARG A 554 6.13 -19.78 -25.65
N SER A 555 6.23 -18.50 -25.31
CA SER A 555 5.97 -17.99 -23.96
C SER A 555 4.55 -18.32 -23.49
N THR A 556 3.55 -18.19 -24.36
CA THR A 556 2.15 -18.52 -24.04
C THR A 556 1.94 -20.02 -23.94
N ALA A 557 2.54 -20.80 -24.85
CA ALA A 557 2.49 -22.26 -24.80
C ALA A 557 3.15 -22.84 -23.53
N VAL A 558 4.31 -22.32 -23.13
CA VAL A 558 5.01 -22.68 -21.87
C VAL A 558 4.12 -22.40 -20.66
N ARG A 559 3.53 -21.20 -20.57
CA ARG A 559 2.59 -20.85 -19.49
C ARG A 559 1.36 -21.74 -19.45
N ALA A 560 0.82 -22.09 -20.61
CA ALA A 560 -0.30 -23.01 -20.70
C ALA A 560 0.10 -24.41 -20.21
N LEU A 561 1.24 -24.94 -20.65
CA LEU A 561 1.76 -26.24 -20.22
C LEU A 561 2.00 -26.34 -18.72
N LEU A 562 2.46 -25.27 -18.06
CA LEU A 562 2.62 -25.21 -16.60
C LEU A 562 1.30 -25.45 -15.83
N LYS A 563 0.14 -25.24 -16.47
CA LYS A 563 -1.18 -25.51 -15.89
C LYS A 563 -1.67 -26.94 -16.11
N VAL A 564 -1.08 -27.68 -17.04
CA VAL A 564 -1.44 -29.08 -17.31
C VAL A 564 -0.86 -29.97 -16.20
N PRO A 565 -1.65 -30.83 -15.53
CA PRO A 565 -1.14 -31.69 -14.48
C PRO A 565 0.00 -32.60 -14.97
N GLN A 566 1.15 -32.58 -14.28
CA GLN A 566 2.37 -33.31 -14.67
C GLN A 566 2.16 -34.81 -14.94
N ARG A 567 1.27 -35.45 -14.17
CA ARG A 567 0.95 -36.87 -14.33
C ARG A 567 0.33 -37.23 -15.69
N GLU A 568 -0.22 -36.25 -16.41
CA GLU A 568 -0.88 -36.42 -17.71
C GLU A 568 0.07 -36.12 -18.88
N TRP A 569 1.34 -35.80 -18.63
CA TRP A 569 2.31 -35.41 -19.66
C TRP A 569 2.81 -36.63 -20.45
N PRO A 570 2.66 -36.65 -21.79
CA PRO A 570 3.23 -37.71 -22.62
C PRO A 570 4.76 -37.66 -22.61
N VAL A 571 5.40 -38.73 -22.09
CA VAL A 571 6.86 -38.81 -21.92
C VAL A 571 7.61 -38.66 -23.24
N ASP A 572 7.08 -39.22 -24.33
CA ASP A 572 7.66 -39.16 -25.68
C ASP A 572 7.74 -37.74 -26.26
N GLN A 573 6.87 -36.85 -25.80
CA GLN A 573 6.83 -35.46 -26.26
C GLN A 573 7.52 -34.50 -25.28
N ALA A 574 7.56 -34.86 -23.99
CA ALA A 574 8.23 -34.11 -22.94
C ALA A 574 9.72 -33.86 -23.24
N ASP A 575 10.42 -34.86 -23.80
CA ASP A 575 11.85 -34.76 -24.13
C ASP A 575 12.13 -33.67 -25.17
N GLY A 576 11.29 -33.57 -26.22
CA GLY A 576 11.43 -32.55 -27.26
C GLY A 576 11.18 -31.14 -26.73
N VAL A 577 10.18 -30.98 -25.84
CA VAL A 577 9.89 -29.71 -25.16
C VAL A 577 11.08 -29.31 -24.29
N LEU A 578 11.58 -30.22 -23.45
CA LEU A 578 12.71 -29.96 -22.56
C LEU A 578 13.96 -29.56 -23.35
N ALA A 579 14.28 -30.28 -24.43
CA ALA A 579 15.42 -29.95 -25.28
C ALA A 579 15.32 -28.53 -25.86
N SER A 580 14.15 -28.16 -26.38
CA SER A 580 13.89 -26.81 -26.93
C SER A 580 14.02 -25.72 -25.86
N LEU A 581 13.51 -25.96 -24.64
CA LEU A 581 13.62 -25.01 -23.54
C LEU A 581 15.07 -24.83 -23.07
N LEU A 582 15.83 -25.92 -22.96
CA LEU A 582 17.25 -25.84 -22.61
C LEU A 582 18.06 -25.07 -23.66
N GLU A 583 17.77 -25.27 -24.95
CA GLU A 583 18.40 -24.51 -26.04
C GLU A 583 18.06 -23.03 -25.94
N PHE A 584 16.77 -22.70 -25.75
CA PHE A 584 16.32 -21.33 -25.53
C PHE A 584 17.05 -20.68 -24.33
N LEU A 585 17.03 -21.31 -23.17
CA LEU A 585 17.65 -20.77 -21.95
C LEU A 585 19.17 -20.58 -22.07
N LYS A 586 19.86 -21.48 -22.78
CA LYS A 586 21.30 -21.35 -23.08
C LYS A 586 21.60 -20.19 -24.01
N SER A 587 20.71 -19.89 -24.95
CA SER A 587 20.88 -18.79 -25.90
C SER A 587 20.73 -17.40 -25.26
N LEU A 588 20.06 -17.32 -24.12
CA LEU A 588 19.82 -16.06 -23.42
C LEU A 588 21.08 -15.57 -22.68
N PRO A 589 21.43 -14.26 -22.77
CA PRO A 589 22.41 -13.65 -21.89
C PRO A 589 21.89 -13.66 -20.44
N ALA A 590 22.80 -13.55 -19.46
CA ALA A 590 22.49 -13.79 -18.04
C ALA A 590 21.42 -12.84 -17.48
N ASP A 591 21.39 -11.58 -17.93
CA ASP A 591 20.39 -10.58 -17.59
C ASP A 591 18.99 -10.92 -18.14
N ALA A 592 18.90 -11.42 -19.36
CA ALA A 592 17.63 -11.81 -19.99
C ALA A 592 16.98 -13.07 -19.39
N ARG A 593 17.72 -13.87 -18.59
CA ARG A 593 17.19 -15.09 -17.94
C ARG A 593 16.24 -14.81 -16.76
N ARG A 594 16.08 -13.53 -16.39
CA ARG A 594 15.15 -13.05 -15.35
C ARG A 594 13.82 -12.56 -15.92
N THR A 595 13.71 -12.48 -17.25
CA THR A 595 12.45 -12.10 -17.89
C THR A 595 11.36 -13.12 -17.54
N PRO A 596 10.07 -12.70 -17.46
CA PRO A 596 8.98 -13.62 -17.19
C PRO A 596 8.96 -14.85 -18.12
N ALA A 597 9.34 -14.68 -19.39
CA ALA A 597 9.40 -15.77 -20.35
C ALA A 597 10.50 -16.79 -20.01
N ALA A 598 11.68 -16.32 -19.58
CA ALA A 598 12.77 -17.19 -19.17
C ALA A 598 12.50 -17.90 -17.84
N THR A 599 11.86 -17.21 -16.88
CA THR A 599 11.48 -17.83 -15.60
C THR A 599 10.41 -18.90 -15.77
N ASP A 600 9.39 -18.65 -16.61
CA ASP A 600 8.37 -19.66 -16.94
C ASP A 600 9.02 -20.87 -17.65
N ALA A 601 9.98 -20.63 -18.55
CA ALA A 601 10.73 -21.68 -19.24
C ALA A 601 11.61 -22.51 -18.29
N LEU A 602 12.32 -21.88 -17.36
CA LEU A 602 13.10 -22.55 -16.31
C LEU A 602 12.21 -23.43 -15.46
N GLN A 603 11.06 -22.92 -15.03
CA GLN A 603 10.10 -23.66 -14.21
C GLN A 603 9.55 -24.89 -14.95
N LEU A 604 9.17 -24.74 -16.23
CA LEU A 604 8.66 -25.86 -17.01
C LEU A 604 9.77 -26.90 -17.28
N ALA A 605 10.98 -26.46 -17.60
CA ALA A 605 12.12 -27.36 -17.81
C ALA A 605 12.49 -28.14 -16.52
N GLU A 606 12.42 -27.49 -15.35
CA GLU A 606 12.64 -28.15 -14.06
C GLU A 606 11.57 -29.21 -13.80
N ALA A 607 10.29 -28.89 -14.06
CA ALA A 607 9.18 -29.83 -13.94
C ALA A 607 9.33 -31.05 -14.88
N LEU A 608 9.77 -30.82 -16.13
CA LEU A 608 10.01 -31.87 -17.12
C LEU A 608 11.15 -32.82 -16.73
N THR A 609 12.04 -32.44 -15.80
CA THR A 609 13.06 -33.39 -15.31
C THR A 609 12.47 -34.62 -14.61
N SER A 610 11.20 -34.55 -14.16
CA SER A 610 10.49 -35.68 -13.58
C SER A 610 10.16 -36.79 -14.58
N THR A 611 10.17 -36.50 -15.88
CA THR A 611 9.91 -37.48 -16.95
C THR A 611 11.18 -38.22 -17.39
N LEU A 612 12.35 -37.79 -16.92
CA LEU A 612 13.65 -38.36 -17.30
C LEU A 612 14.12 -39.48 -16.36
N PRO A 613 14.99 -40.39 -16.84
CA PRO A 613 15.76 -41.29 -15.97
C PRO A 613 16.57 -40.52 -14.92
N ASN A 614 16.72 -41.07 -13.72
CA ASN A 614 17.33 -40.40 -12.55
C ASN A 614 18.67 -39.69 -12.83
N ASP A 615 19.57 -40.32 -13.59
CA ASP A 615 20.89 -39.75 -13.88
C ASP A 615 20.81 -38.54 -14.82
N GLN A 616 19.95 -38.63 -15.84
CA GLN A 616 19.68 -37.54 -16.77
C GLN A 616 18.90 -36.40 -16.10
N ALA A 617 17.94 -36.74 -15.24
CA ALA A 617 17.22 -35.77 -14.42
C ALA A 617 18.18 -34.99 -13.53
N ARG A 618 19.12 -35.69 -12.85
CA ARG A 618 20.12 -35.05 -11.99
C ARG A 618 21.02 -34.09 -12.78
N ALA A 619 21.54 -34.54 -13.92
CA ALA A 619 22.38 -33.71 -14.79
C ALA A 619 21.62 -32.49 -15.32
N THR A 620 20.35 -32.66 -15.70
CA THR A 620 19.50 -31.58 -16.22
C THR A 620 19.17 -30.56 -15.14
N ARG A 621 18.81 -31.00 -13.92
CA ARG A 621 18.57 -30.07 -12.79
C ARG A 621 19.83 -29.28 -12.44
N ARG A 622 21.01 -29.90 -12.53
CA ARG A 622 22.28 -29.19 -12.34
C ARG A 622 22.47 -28.11 -13.40
N LEU A 623 22.27 -28.45 -14.67
CA LEU A 623 22.31 -27.49 -15.77
C LEU A 623 21.28 -26.35 -15.60
N LEU A 624 20.06 -26.66 -15.18
CA LEU A 624 19.01 -25.66 -14.95
C LEU A 624 19.35 -24.73 -13.78
N ARG A 625 19.96 -25.25 -12.70
CA ARG A 625 20.52 -24.42 -11.61
C ARG A 625 21.66 -23.53 -12.10
N GLU A 626 22.51 -24.00 -13.00
CA GLU A 626 23.57 -23.21 -13.62
C GLU A 626 23.05 -22.12 -14.57
N LEU A 627 21.89 -22.37 -15.21
CA LEU A 627 21.23 -21.43 -16.11
C LEU A 627 20.37 -20.41 -15.36
N GLY A 628 19.79 -20.78 -14.23
CA GLY A 628 18.96 -19.94 -13.37
C GLY A 628 19.76 -19.00 -12.47
N VAL A 629 19.04 -18.14 -11.74
CA VAL A 629 19.62 -17.23 -10.74
C VAL A 629 19.57 -17.91 -9.37
N ARG A 630 20.68 -17.88 -8.63
CA ARG A 630 20.67 -18.41 -7.25
C ARG A 630 19.95 -17.42 -6.34
N HIS A 631 18.76 -17.79 -5.87
CA HIS A 631 18.03 -17.03 -4.85
C HIS A 631 18.54 -17.39 -3.46
N LEU A 632 19.01 -16.38 -2.73
CA LEU A 632 19.41 -16.45 -1.33
C LEU A 632 18.48 -15.54 -0.52
N ARG A 633 18.21 -15.91 0.74
CA ARG A 633 17.51 -15.06 1.69
C ARG A 633 18.43 -14.80 2.87
N LEU A 634 18.47 -13.55 3.30
CA LEU A 634 19.17 -13.12 4.49
C LEU A 634 18.23 -12.20 5.26
N GLY A 635 17.94 -12.56 6.50
CA GLY A 635 17.15 -11.76 7.43
C GLY A 635 18.03 -11.21 8.54
N THR A 636 17.43 -10.34 9.35
CA THR A 636 17.96 -9.96 10.66
C THR A 636 17.19 -10.69 11.77
N VAL A 637 17.85 -11.02 12.87
CA VAL A 637 17.17 -11.66 14.01
C VAL A 637 16.64 -10.58 14.95
N PRO A 638 15.31 -10.53 15.23
CA PRO A 638 14.73 -9.50 16.08
C PRO A 638 15.43 -9.37 17.43
N HIS A 639 15.76 -8.14 17.82
CA HIS A 639 16.38 -7.75 19.09
C HIS A 639 17.80 -8.28 19.33
N ARG A 640 18.47 -8.88 18.33
CA ARG A 640 19.80 -9.49 18.52
C ARG A 640 20.94 -8.79 17.79
N MET A 641 20.65 -7.90 16.84
CA MET A 641 21.66 -7.19 16.03
C MET A 641 22.63 -8.19 15.36
N VAL A 642 22.07 -9.23 14.74
CA VAL A 642 22.77 -10.25 13.95
C VAL A 642 21.96 -10.59 12.70
N TYR A 643 22.64 -11.11 11.67
CA TYR A 643 21.96 -11.78 10.56
C TYR A 643 21.45 -13.16 11.00
N ASP A 644 20.37 -13.63 10.37
CA ASP A 644 19.80 -14.96 10.64
C ASP A 644 20.64 -16.11 10.05
N GLN A 645 21.52 -15.81 9.10
CA GLN A 645 22.52 -16.71 8.55
C GLN A 645 23.91 -16.15 8.82
N GLU A 646 24.82 -17.00 9.29
CA GLU A 646 26.23 -16.67 9.49
C GLU A 646 27.09 -17.06 8.27
N GLN A 647 26.53 -17.89 7.37
CA GLN A 647 27.18 -18.34 6.15
C GLN A 647 26.22 -18.34 4.96
N LEU A 648 26.69 -17.79 3.85
CA LEU A 648 26.07 -17.88 2.53
C LEU A 648 27.04 -18.59 1.60
N VAL A 649 26.57 -19.42 0.67
CA VAL A 649 27.44 -20.17 -0.24
C VAL A 649 26.99 -19.97 -1.68
N VAL A 650 27.94 -19.62 -2.54
CA VAL A 650 27.72 -19.33 -3.96
C VAL A 650 28.85 -19.89 -4.81
N GLU A 651 28.57 -20.15 -6.08
CA GLU A 651 29.58 -20.58 -7.04
C GLU A 651 30.25 -19.35 -7.70
N ALA A 652 31.57 -19.44 -7.91
CA ALA A 652 32.38 -18.33 -8.43
C ALA A 652 31.85 -17.80 -9.77
N GLY A 653 31.76 -16.47 -9.89
CA GLY A 653 31.35 -15.78 -11.11
C GLY A 653 29.87 -15.91 -11.50
N LYS A 654 29.07 -16.71 -10.78
CA LYS A 654 27.64 -16.87 -11.06
C LYS A 654 26.80 -15.72 -10.50
N GLN A 655 25.66 -15.46 -11.13
CA GLN A 655 24.76 -14.40 -10.68
C GLN A 655 23.92 -14.85 -9.46
N VAL A 656 23.77 -13.95 -8.50
CA VAL A 656 23.10 -14.16 -7.22
C VAL A 656 21.98 -13.12 -7.07
N GLU A 657 20.84 -13.57 -6.58
CA GLU A 657 19.76 -12.70 -6.10
C GLU A 657 19.60 -12.93 -4.60
N LEU A 658 19.86 -11.91 -3.81
CA LEU A 658 19.78 -11.95 -2.36
C LEU A 658 18.60 -11.09 -1.90
N GLN A 659 17.57 -11.72 -1.35
CA GLN A 659 16.51 -11.02 -0.65
C GLN A 659 16.98 -10.72 0.78
N PHE A 660 17.27 -9.44 1.04
CA PHE A 660 17.61 -8.95 2.37
C PHE A 660 16.37 -8.38 3.06
N GLU A 661 16.04 -8.88 4.24
CA GLU A 661 14.87 -8.46 5.03
C GLU A 661 15.30 -8.00 6.41
N ASN A 662 14.83 -6.81 6.82
CA ASN A 662 15.03 -6.33 8.18
C ASN A 662 13.81 -6.66 9.05
N ALA A 663 13.86 -7.78 9.74
CA ALA A 663 12.85 -8.18 10.73
C ALA A 663 13.13 -7.59 12.14
N ASP A 664 14.23 -6.87 12.32
CA ASP A 664 14.60 -6.25 13.59
C ASP A 664 13.85 -4.93 13.80
N ILE A 665 13.86 -4.43 15.03
CA ILE A 665 13.22 -3.16 15.40
C ILE A 665 14.11 -1.93 15.14
N MET A 666 15.34 -2.16 14.68
CA MET A 666 16.30 -1.11 14.37
C MET A 666 16.77 -1.22 12.91
N PRO A 667 17.20 -0.11 12.28
CA PRO A 667 17.66 -0.13 10.90
C PRO A 667 18.94 -0.94 10.71
N HIS A 668 19.06 -1.63 9.57
CA HIS A 668 20.25 -2.41 9.21
C HIS A 668 20.53 -2.30 7.72
N ASN A 669 21.81 -2.38 7.36
CA ASN A 669 22.24 -2.54 5.97
C ASN A 669 23.11 -3.79 5.85
N PHE A 670 23.47 -4.16 4.62
CA PHE A 670 24.25 -5.32 4.27
C PHE A 670 25.35 -4.91 3.28
N VAL A 671 26.60 -5.26 3.58
CA VAL A 671 27.76 -4.92 2.74
C VAL A 671 28.68 -6.13 2.61
N ILE A 672 29.05 -6.52 1.39
CA ILE A 672 30.09 -7.52 1.12
C ILE A 672 31.42 -6.80 0.87
N THR A 673 32.49 -7.28 1.50
CA THR A 673 33.85 -6.73 1.37
C THR A 673 34.80 -7.74 0.72
N ILE A 674 35.95 -7.28 0.23
CA ILE A 674 37.05 -8.17 -0.16
C ILE A 674 37.66 -8.88 1.08
N PRO A 675 38.27 -10.06 0.93
CA PRO A 675 38.88 -10.78 2.06
C PRO A 675 39.96 -9.95 2.75
N GLY A 676 39.92 -9.89 4.09
CA GLY A 676 40.87 -9.18 4.95
C GLY A 676 40.56 -7.69 5.17
N ALA A 677 39.46 -7.17 4.59
CA ALA A 677 39.13 -5.74 4.67
C ALA A 677 38.01 -5.40 5.67
N MET A 678 37.38 -6.38 6.34
CA MET A 678 36.16 -6.13 7.12
C MET A 678 36.38 -5.15 8.27
N GLU A 679 37.48 -5.29 9.01
CA GLU A 679 37.80 -4.40 10.14
C GLU A 679 38.04 -2.97 9.67
N GLU A 680 38.79 -2.80 8.57
CA GLU A 680 39.04 -1.48 7.99
C GLU A 680 37.75 -0.81 7.50
N VAL A 681 36.89 -1.56 6.79
CA VAL A 681 35.59 -1.06 6.32
C VAL A 681 34.68 -0.73 7.49
N GLY A 682 34.66 -1.56 8.54
CA GLY A 682 33.90 -1.33 9.76
C GLY A 682 34.33 -0.06 10.50
N LEU A 683 35.63 0.12 10.73
CA LEU A 683 36.18 1.34 11.33
C LEU A 683 35.89 2.58 10.48
N LEU A 684 35.98 2.46 9.15
CA LEU A 684 35.63 3.53 8.23
C LEU A 684 34.15 3.86 8.27
N ALA A 685 33.26 2.86 8.41
CA ALA A 685 31.83 3.06 8.58
C ALA A 685 31.52 3.87 9.85
N GLU A 686 32.24 3.65 10.96
CA GLU A 686 32.11 4.45 12.17
C GLU A 686 32.51 5.90 11.95
N ALA A 687 33.67 6.12 11.33
CA ALA A 687 34.16 7.48 11.04
C ALA A 687 33.23 8.22 10.06
N THR A 688 32.69 7.52 9.05
CA THR A 688 31.80 8.11 8.05
C THR A 688 30.37 8.31 8.54
N GLY A 689 29.92 7.53 9.54
CA GLY A 689 28.63 7.72 10.21
C GLY A 689 28.51 9.06 10.96
N GLN A 690 29.63 9.72 11.24
CA GLN A 690 29.68 11.06 11.85
C GLN A 690 29.67 12.22 10.83
N GLN A 691 29.70 11.91 9.53
CA GLN A 691 29.75 12.93 8.48
C GLN A 691 28.35 13.39 8.05
N PRO A 692 28.17 14.66 7.66
CA PRO A 692 26.94 15.11 7.02
C PRO A 692 26.58 14.24 5.79
N GLY A 693 25.29 13.94 5.64
CA GLY A 693 24.81 13.14 4.52
C GLY A 693 24.96 11.62 4.69
N ALA A 694 25.37 11.12 5.87
CA ALA A 694 25.60 9.68 6.10
C ALA A 694 24.35 8.83 5.85
N LEU A 695 23.17 9.33 6.24
CA LEU A 695 21.88 8.67 5.99
C LEU A 695 21.58 8.53 4.49
N GLN A 696 21.84 9.57 3.70
CA GLN A 696 21.65 9.56 2.24
C GLN A 696 22.62 8.60 1.53
N ARG A 697 23.73 8.25 2.18
CA ARG A 697 24.68 7.22 1.73
C ARG A 697 24.38 5.86 2.35
N HIS A 698 23.24 5.71 3.03
CA HIS A 698 22.84 4.48 3.71
C HIS A 698 23.87 3.95 4.70
N PHE A 699 24.73 4.83 5.25
CA PHE A 699 25.86 4.48 6.12
C PHE A 699 26.90 3.55 5.49
N VAL A 700 26.96 3.47 4.16
CA VAL A 700 27.99 2.73 3.42
C VAL A 700 29.20 3.65 3.21
N PRO A 701 30.40 3.30 3.71
CA PRO A 701 31.59 4.14 3.53
C PRO A 701 32.08 4.11 2.07
N GLN A 702 32.68 5.21 1.61
CA GLN A 702 33.29 5.25 0.27
C GLN A 702 34.65 4.57 0.28
N THR A 703 34.76 3.41 -0.36
CA THR A 703 36.00 2.65 -0.53
C THR A 703 35.87 1.67 -1.70
N ASP A 704 36.98 1.32 -2.33
CA ASP A 704 37.05 0.31 -3.40
C ASP A 704 37.05 -1.14 -2.87
N LYS A 705 37.05 -1.31 -1.54
CA LYS A 705 37.04 -2.60 -0.85
C LYS A 705 35.65 -3.22 -0.66
N ILE A 706 34.60 -2.49 -1.05
CA ILE A 706 33.20 -2.95 -1.00
C ILE A 706 32.80 -3.49 -2.37
N LEU A 707 32.27 -4.71 -2.39
CA LEU A 707 31.84 -5.41 -3.60
C LEU A 707 30.34 -5.21 -3.88
N VAL A 708 29.53 -5.23 -2.82
CA VAL A 708 28.06 -5.15 -2.88
C VAL A 708 27.58 -4.41 -1.64
N SER A 709 26.56 -3.58 -1.76
CA SER A 709 25.93 -2.92 -0.62
C SER A 709 24.42 -2.80 -0.81
N SER A 710 23.67 -2.91 0.28
CA SER A 710 22.24 -2.61 0.35
C SER A 710 21.98 -1.14 0.70
N GLU A 711 20.72 -0.74 0.56
CA GLU A 711 20.18 0.42 1.26
C GLU A 711 20.09 0.14 2.77
N LEU A 712 19.92 1.19 3.57
CA LEU A 712 19.60 1.07 4.98
C LEU A 712 18.11 0.75 5.11
N LEU A 713 17.79 -0.50 5.43
CA LEU A 713 16.41 -0.95 5.58
C LEU A 713 15.88 -0.61 6.96
N GLN A 714 14.71 0.02 7.01
CA GLN A 714 13.94 0.22 8.22
C GLN A 714 13.29 -1.09 8.70
N PRO A 715 12.81 -1.17 9.94
CA PRO A 715 12.04 -2.32 10.41
C PRO A 715 10.90 -2.70 9.45
N ARG A 716 10.81 -4.00 9.12
CA ARG A 716 9.85 -4.60 8.17
C ARG A 716 10.06 -4.26 6.70
N GLU A 717 11.12 -3.53 6.35
CA GLU A 717 11.50 -3.34 4.95
C GLU A 717 12.30 -4.53 4.42
N SER A 718 12.24 -4.71 3.11
CA SER A 718 13.03 -5.70 2.39
C SER A 718 13.57 -5.10 1.09
N GLN A 719 14.72 -5.59 0.65
CA GLN A 719 15.34 -5.23 -0.62
C GLN A 719 15.90 -6.47 -1.30
N THR A 720 15.70 -6.56 -2.61
CA THR A 720 16.34 -7.58 -3.44
C THR A 720 17.64 -7.02 -4.03
N LEU A 721 18.77 -7.64 -3.68
CA LEU A 721 20.09 -7.32 -4.22
C LEU A 721 20.45 -8.29 -5.34
N VAL A 722 21.00 -7.75 -6.41
CA VAL A 722 21.43 -8.54 -7.57
C VAL A 722 22.90 -8.27 -7.84
N PHE A 723 23.73 -9.31 -7.77
CA PHE A 723 25.17 -9.18 -8.00
C PHE A 723 25.77 -10.46 -8.61
N ASN A 724 26.95 -10.34 -9.20
CA ASN A 724 27.74 -11.50 -9.59
C ASN A 724 28.63 -11.91 -8.42
N ALA A 725 28.62 -13.19 -8.07
CA ALA A 725 29.57 -13.74 -7.11
C ALA A 725 31.01 -13.44 -7.57
N PRO A 726 31.94 -13.18 -6.63
CA PRO A 726 33.34 -12.99 -6.96
C PRO A 726 33.89 -14.12 -7.85
N GLN A 727 34.78 -13.76 -8.78
CA GLN A 727 35.38 -14.74 -9.71
C GLN A 727 36.38 -15.66 -9.01
N GLN A 728 36.99 -15.19 -7.92
CA GLN A 728 38.00 -15.95 -7.18
C GLN A 728 37.32 -16.69 -6.01
N PRO A 729 37.41 -18.04 -5.95
CA PRO A 729 36.99 -18.80 -4.79
C PRO A 729 37.68 -18.30 -3.52
N GLY A 730 36.93 -18.20 -2.43
CA GLY A 730 37.40 -17.56 -1.21
C GLY A 730 36.28 -17.30 -0.21
N ILE A 731 36.66 -16.82 0.97
CA ILE A 731 35.74 -16.45 2.04
C ILE A 731 35.70 -14.92 2.12
N TYR A 732 34.56 -14.36 1.72
CA TYR A 732 34.33 -12.91 1.64
C TYR A 732 33.46 -12.49 2.84
N PRO A 733 33.86 -11.48 3.63
CA PRO A 733 33.05 -11.02 4.74
C PRO A 733 31.84 -10.25 4.24
N TYR A 734 30.68 -10.49 4.84
CA TYR A 734 29.59 -9.52 4.81
C TYR A 734 29.32 -8.95 6.19
N VAL A 735 28.95 -7.68 6.25
CA VAL A 735 28.90 -6.90 7.48
C VAL A 735 27.84 -5.80 7.41
N CYS A 736 27.19 -5.51 8.54
CA CYS A 736 26.36 -4.32 8.68
C CYS A 736 27.25 -3.12 9.01
N THR A 737 27.21 -2.10 8.17
CA THR A 737 27.98 -0.85 8.31
C THR A 737 27.19 0.27 8.99
N TYR A 738 25.96 0.00 9.43
CA TYR A 738 25.26 0.94 10.31
C TYR A 738 26.08 1.19 11.59
N PRO A 739 26.24 2.45 12.04
CA PRO A 739 27.23 2.80 13.07
C PRO A 739 27.13 1.94 14.33
N GLY A 740 28.25 1.31 14.71
CA GLY A 740 28.37 0.43 15.87
C GLY A 740 28.00 -1.05 15.64
N HIS A 741 27.42 -1.42 14.48
CA HIS A 741 26.90 -2.77 14.26
C HIS A 741 27.97 -3.76 13.79
N TRP A 742 28.96 -3.30 13.03
CA TRP A 742 29.92 -4.15 12.31
C TRP A 742 30.74 -5.11 13.18
N ARG A 743 30.93 -4.81 14.47
CA ARG A 743 31.66 -5.67 15.43
C ARG A 743 30.86 -6.89 15.92
N ARG A 744 29.56 -6.93 15.64
CA ARG A 744 28.66 -8.04 16.02
C ARG A 744 27.92 -8.62 14.82
N MET A 745 27.50 -7.76 13.90
CA MET A 745 26.60 -8.10 12.81
C MET A 745 27.38 -8.34 11.51
N PHE A 746 27.97 -9.53 11.41
CA PHE A 746 28.75 -9.97 10.26
C PHE A 746 28.62 -11.48 10.05
N GLY A 747 29.00 -11.94 8.85
CA GLY A 747 29.08 -13.35 8.49
C GLY A 747 29.97 -13.54 7.25
N LYS A 748 29.94 -14.75 6.69
CA LYS A 748 30.81 -15.14 5.56
C LYS A 748 30.03 -15.55 4.31
N LEU A 749 30.37 -14.94 3.18
CA LEU A 749 30.03 -15.44 1.84
C LEU A 749 31.16 -16.36 1.37
N ILE A 750 30.87 -17.65 1.28
CA ILE A 750 31.78 -18.68 0.78
C ILE A 750 31.57 -18.79 -0.72
N VAL A 751 32.61 -18.43 -1.48
CA VAL A 751 32.65 -18.55 -2.93
C VAL A 751 33.43 -19.82 -3.26
N VAL A 752 32.79 -20.79 -3.90
CA VAL A 752 33.37 -22.09 -4.24
C VAL A 752 33.50 -22.26 -5.75
N GLU A 753 34.38 -23.16 -6.18
CA GLU A 753 34.48 -23.53 -7.60
C GLU A 753 33.25 -24.31 -8.07
N ASP A 754 32.72 -25.18 -7.20
CA ASP A 754 31.59 -26.06 -7.46
C ASP A 754 30.74 -26.16 -6.17
N LEU A 755 29.46 -25.83 -6.29
CA LEU A 755 28.54 -25.81 -5.15
C LEU A 755 28.13 -27.21 -4.69
N ASP A 756 28.02 -28.18 -5.60
CA ASP A 756 27.62 -29.55 -5.26
C ASP A 756 28.73 -30.24 -4.45
N ASP A 757 30.00 -30.03 -4.81
CA ASP A 757 31.16 -30.52 -4.04
C ASP A 757 31.16 -29.98 -2.60
N PHE A 758 30.86 -28.68 -2.43
CA PHE A 758 30.77 -28.07 -1.10
C PHE A 758 29.59 -28.63 -0.30
N VAL A 759 28.43 -28.85 -0.92
CA VAL A 759 27.25 -29.41 -0.24
C VAL A 759 27.51 -30.83 0.26
N GLU A 760 28.23 -31.66 -0.49
CA GLU A 760 28.58 -33.02 -0.06
C GLU A 760 29.64 -33.05 1.05
N GLN A 761 30.65 -32.17 0.97
CA GLN A 761 31.84 -32.24 1.83
C GLN A 761 31.78 -31.29 3.04
N GLY A 762 30.95 -30.25 2.99
CA GLY A 762 30.86 -29.21 4.01
C GLY A 762 32.22 -28.53 4.28
N ASP A 763 32.56 -28.33 5.55
CA ASP A 763 33.84 -27.71 5.96
C ASP A 763 35.09 -28.50 5.52
N ALA A 764 34.95 -29.79 5.19
CA ALA A 764 36.05 -30.57 4.63
C ALA A 764 36.48 -30.05 3.25
N TYR A 765 35.54 -29.49 2.45
CA TYR A 765 35.85 -28.82 1.19
C TYR A 765 36.80 -27.64 1.39
N LEU A 766 36.50 -26.78 2.37
CA LEU A 766 37.30 -25.59 2.68
C LEU A 766 38.73 -25.99 3.07
N THR A 767 38.86 -27.04 3.87
CA THR A 767 40.16 -27.59 4.28
C THR A 767 40.92 -28.15 3.08
N ALA A 768 40.25 -28.94 2.23
CA ALA A 768 40.87 -29.55 1.05
C ALA A 768 41.32 -28.53 0.00
N LYS A 769 40.59 -27.42 -0.13
CA LYS A 769 40.89 -26.32 -1.06
C LYS A 769 41.79 -25.23 -0.44
N GLY A 770 42.21 -25.39 0.82
CA GLY A 770 43.06 -24.42 1.51
C GLY A 770 42.39 -23.05 1.73
N LEU A 771 41.06 -23.01 1.77
CA LEU A 771 40.29 -21.78 1.95
C LEU A 771 40.09 -21.52 3.45
N ALA A 772 40.77 -20.48 3.97
CA ALA A 772 40.63 -20.02 5.35
C ALA A 772 40.21 -18.54 5.38
N PRO A 773 39.42 -18.11 6.38
CA PRO A 773 39.02 -16.72 6.51
C PRO A 773 40.25 -15.82 6.75
N ALA A 774 40.39 -14.77 5.95
CA ALA A 774 41.46 -13.80 6.10
C ALA A 774 41.24 -12.89 7.32
N ASP A 775 39.98 -12.50 7.58
CA ASP A 775 39.58 -11.58 8.64
C ASP A 775 39.58 -12.23 10.02
N GLU A 776 40.22 -11.59 11.00
CA GLU A 776 40.35 -12.09 12.38
C GLU A 776 38.99 -12.29 13.06
N TYR A 777 38.04 -11.36 12.87
CA TYR A 777 36.69 -11.47 13.43
C TYR A 777 35.91 -12.69 12.92
N LEU A 778 36.13 -13.10 11.66
CA LEU A 778 35.50 -14.32 11.12
C LEU A 778 36.07 -15.60 11.76
N LYS A 779 37.35 -15.58 12.20
CA LYS A 779 37.97 -16.68 12.95
C LYS A 779 37.41 -16.81 14.37
N MET A 780 36.79 -15.76 14.89
CA MET A 780 36.24 -15.71 16.25
C MET A 780 34.75 -16.11 16.32
N ILE A 781 34.11 -16.48 15.20
CA ILE A 781 32.74 -17.00 15.21
C ILE A 781 32.75 -18.35 15.96
N ARG A 782 32.21 -18.35 17.17
CA ARG A 782 32.01 -19.55 18.01
C ARG A 782 30.55 -20.02 17.93
N PRO A 783 30.27 -21.32 18.11
CA PRO A 783 28.90 -21.80 18.26
C PRO A 783 28.15 -21.02 19.34
N ALA A 784 26.97 -20.53 19.01
CA ALA A 784 26.13 -19.80 19.94
C ALA A 784 25.37 -20.76 20.88
N ARG A 785 25.35 -20.46 22.17
CA ARG A 785 24.48 -21.06 23.18
C ARG A 785 23.58 -19.98 23.78
N ALA A 786 22.27 -20.11 23.62
CA ALA A 786 21.30 -19.21 24.25
C ALA A 786 21.25 -19.45 25.77
N TRP A 787 22.08 -18.73 26.53
CA TRP A 787 22.15 -18.88 27.98
C TRP A 787 20.87 -18.39 28.67
N GLN A 788 20.32 -19.18 29.58
CA GLN A 788 19.26 -18.77 30.49
C GLN A 788 19.84 -18.45 31.87
N LEU A 789 19.14 -17.63 32.67
CA LEU A 789 19.59 -17.31 34.02
C LEU A 789 19.80 -18.58 34.87
N ALA A 790 18.93 -19.57 34.70
CA ALA A 790 19.04 -20.88 35.36
C ALA A 790 20.30 -21.68 34.98
N ASP A 791 20.86 -21.50 33.77
CA ASP A 791 22.09 -22.18 33.33
C ASP A 791 23.35 -21.65 34.04
N LEU A 792 23.27 -20.40 34.51
CA LEU A 792 24.36 -19.63 35.09
C LEU A 792 24.21 -19.46 36.61
N GLN A 793 23.01 -19.67 37.15
CA GLN A 793 22.73 -19.57 38.59
C GLN A 793 23.67 -20.43 39.45
N PRO A 794 24.00 -21.69 39.11
CA PRO A 794 24.95 -22.47 39.92
C PRO A 794 26.36 -21.87 39.96
N ALA A 795 26.77 -21.16 38.89
CA ALA A 795 28.08 -20.50 38.86
C ALA A 795 28.14 -19.24 39.72
N LEU A 796 26.98 -18.64 40.04
CA LEU A 796 26.90 -17.52 40.99
C LEU A 796 27.17 -17.97 42.43
N ASP A 797 26.85 -19.21 42.78
CA ASP A 797 27.12 -19.76 44.11
C ASP A 797 28.62 -19.90 44.38
N GLU A 798 29.43 -19.99 43.32
CA GLU A 798 30.90 -20.08 43.32
C GLU A 798 31.60 -18.74 43.00
N PHE A 799 30.85 -17.62 42.96
CA PHE A 799 31.30 -16.30 42.49
C PHE A 799 32.12 -15.51 43.53
N ALA A 800 32.46 -16.10 44.68
CA ALA A 800 33.04 -15.36 45.81
C ALA A 800 34.48 -14.86 45.56
N HIS A 801 35.36 -15.66 44.92
CA HIS A 801 36.80 -15.38 44.81
C HIS A 801 37.42 -15.95 43.49
N GLY A 802 38.67 -15.58 43.20
CA GLY A 802 39.48 -16.20 42.13
C GLY A 802 39.09 -15.86 40.68
N ARG A 803 38.36 -14.77 40.43
CA ARG A 803 37.99 -14.34 39.07
C ARG A 803 39.16 -13.66 38.35
N SER A 804 39.14 -13.58 37.01
CA SER A 804 40.20 -12.95 36.22
C SER A 804 39.82 -11.56 35.72
N TYR A 805 40.49 -10.53 36.25
CA TYR A 805 40.34 -9.14 35.78
C TYR A 805 40.62 -9.01 34.28
N SER A 806 41.72 -9.61 33.82
CA SER A 806 42.16 -9.49 32.42
C SER A 806 41.24 -10.21 31.44
N ALA A 807 40.68 -11.36 31.83
CA ALA A 807 39.68 -12.08 31.04
C ALA A 807 38.36 -11.30 31.00
N GLY A 808 37.89 -10.81 32.15
CA GLY A 808 36.66 -10.01 32.24
C GLY A 808 36.72 -8.73 31.41
N LYS A 809 37.84 -8.01 31.48
CA LYS A 809 38.09 -6.83 30.62
C LYS A 809 38.05 -7.17 29.13
N ARG A 810 38.64 -8.30 28.74
CA ARG A 810 38.60 -8.76 27.35
C ARG A 810 37.17 -9.12 26.92
N MET A 811 36.42 -9.80 27.78
CA MET A 811 35.03 -10.17 27.49
C MET A 811 34.12 -8.94 27.40
N PHE A 812 34.43 -7.84 28.11
CA PHE A 812 33.70 -6.58 27.98
C PHE A 812 33.82 -5.97 26.56
N GLN A 813 34.93 -6.26 25.87
CA GLN A 813 35.14 -5.89 24.47
C GLN A 813 34.52 -6.91 23.50
N VAL A 814 34.75 -8.20 23.74
CA VAL A 814 34.26 -9.30 22.86
C VAL A 814 32.73 -9.38 22.86
N ALA A 815 32.09 -9.20 24.02
CA ALA A 815 30.63 -9.11 24.13
C ALA A 815 30.08 -7.75 23.67
N THR A 816 30.94 -6.84 23.18
CA THR A 816 30.58 -5.51 22.67
C THR A 816 29.92 -4.57 23.68
N CYS A 817 30.01 -4.87 24.98
CA CYS A 817 29.46 -4.02 26.05
C CYS A 817 30.05 -2.60 26.00
N VAL A 818 31.34 -2.50 25.68
CA VAL A 818 32.09 -1.24 25.54
C VAL A 818 31.52 -0.29 24.48
N SER A 819 30.81 -0.82 23.47
CA SER A 819 30.22 -0.01 22.40
C SER A 819 29.12 0.93 22.92
N CYS A 820 28.40 0.52 23.96
CA CYS A 820 27.26 1.25 24.51
C CYS A 820 27.49 1.76 25.93
N HIS A 821 28.24 1.03 26.76
CA HIS A 821 28.37 1.33 28.18
C HIS A 821 29.75 1.86 28.53
N ARG A 822 29.77 2.94 29.31
CA ARG A 822 30.98 3.43 29.96
C ARG A 822 31.21 2.68 31.26
N LEU A 823 32.45 2.26 31.49
CA LEU A 823 32.92 1.75 32.78
C LEU A 823 34.24 2.47 33.10
N ASN A 824 34.20 3.37 34.08
CA ASN A 824 35.26 4.33 34.38
C ASN A 824 35.61 5.22 33.17
N ARG A 825 36.81 5.08 32.60
CA ARG A 825 37.30 5.88 31.45
C ARG A 825 37.23 5.12 30.11
N GLU A 826 36.64 3.94 30.09
CA GLU A 826 36.54 3.10 28.89
C GLU A 826 35.08 2.94 28.46
N GLY A 827 34.81 2.98 27.15
CA GLY A 827 33.48 2.83 26.55
C GLY A 827 32.75 4.13 26.26
N ASN A 828 31.53 4.01 25.73
CA ASN A 828 30.69 5.13 25.30
C ASN A 828 29.54 5.41 26.30
N GLU A 829 28.99 6.62 26.30
CA GLU A 829 27.83 6.99 27.14
C GLU A 829 26.50 6.90 26.37
N PHE A 830 26.21 5.73 25.79
CA PHE A 830 24.88 5.50 25.20
C PHE A 830 23.95 4.77 26.17
N GLY A 831 24.39 3.67 26.76
CA GLY A 831 23.71 3.01 27.86
C GLY A 831 24.09 3.64 29.20
N PRO A 832 23.45 3.21 30.30
CA PRO A 832 23.83 3.61 31.65
C PRO A 832 25.33 3.44 31.92
N ASP A 833 25.93 4.41 32.58
CA ASP A 833 27.30 4.32 33.08
C ASP A 833 27.40 3.22 34.13
N LEU A 834 28.10 2.13 33.79
CA LEU A 834 28.23 0.94 34.63
C LEU A 834 29.14 1.16 35.85
N SER A 835 29.79 2.32 35.98
CA SER A 835 30.43 2.70 37.25
C SER A 835 29.44 3.25 38.29
N LYS A 836 28.19 3.56 37.88
CA LYS A 836 27.21 4.31 38.68
C LYS A 836 25.91 3.55 39.02
N TYR A 837 25.84 2.24 38.78
CA TYR A 837 24.69 1.45 39.23
C TYR A 837 24.60 1.40 40.77
N ASP A 838 23.39 1.14 41.31
CA ASP A 838 23.12 1.15 42.75
C ASP A 838 24.10 0.22 43.49
N PRO A 839 24.90 0.74 44.45
CA PRO A 839 25.87 -0.06 45.20
C PRO A 839 25.29 -1.27 45.94
N LYS A 840 23.97 -1.33 46.14
CA LYS A 840 23.29 -2.48 46.77
C LYS A 840 23.08 -3.65 45.82
N TRP A 841 23.25 -3.45 44.51
CA TRP A 841 23.00 -4.51 43.53
C TRP A 841 23.95 -5.69 43.73
N GLN A 842 23.36 -6.88 43.83
CA GLN A 842 24.11 -8.13 43.96
C GLN A 842 24.51 -8.66 42.58
N PRO A 843 25.56 -9.50 42.46
CA PRO A 843 25.99 -10.07 41.19
C PRO A 843 24.86 -10.77 40.40
N ALA A 844 23.93 -11.42 41.10
CA ALA A 844 22.77 -12.06 40.49
C ALA A 844 21.85 -11.07 39.74
N GLN A 845 21.69 -9.85 40.25
CA GLN A 845 20.88 -8.81 39.60
C GLN A 845 21.58 -8.30 38.34
N LEU A 846 22.88 -8.02 38.40
CA LEU A 846 23.68 -7.63 37.24
C LEU A 846 23.64 -8.71 36.15
N LEU A 847 23.80 -9.99 36.54
CA LEU A 847 23.71 -11.10 35.60
C LEU A 847 22.34 -11.17 34.94
N LYS A 848 21.26 -10.97 35.70
CA LYS A 848 19.91 -10.92 35.15
C LYS A 848 19.77 -9.84 34.08
N HIS A 849 20.27 -8.62 34.31
CA HIS A 849 20.21 -7.57 33.28
C HIS A 849 21.08 -7.87 32.05
N MET A 850 22.16 -8.64 32.20
CA MET A 850 23.00 -9.07 31.07
C MET A 850 22.34 -10.16 30.21
N VAL A 851 21.62 -11.09 30.84
CA VAL A 851 20.91 -12.20 30.17
C VAL A 851 19.55 -11.75 29.62
N GLU A 852 18.84 -10.90 30.37
CA GLU A 852 17.47 -10.45 30.10
C GLU A 852 17.39 -8.90 30.08
N PRO A 853 18.00 -8.22 29.09
CA PRO A 853 18.11 -6.76 29.06
C PRO A 853 16.76 -6.03 28.98
N SER A 854 15.70 -6.70 28.53
CA SER A 854 14.34 -6.15 28.46
C SER A 854 13.52 -6.37 29.74
N ALA A 855 14.04 -7.07 30.76
CA ALA A 855 13.29 -7.34 32.00
C ALA A 855 12.99 -6.07 32.80
N GLU A 856 13.90 -5.09 32.75
CA GLU A 856 13.74 -3.77 33.36
C GLU A 856 14.54 -2.74 32.56
N ILE A 857 13.85 -1.76 31.97
CA ILE A 857 14.45 -0.74 31.09
C ILE A 857 14.42 0.61 31.82
N ASN A 858 15.56 1.27 31.94
CA ASN A 858 15.62 2.63 32.46
C ASN A 858 14.90 3.58 31.49
N LYS A 859 13.95 4.37 32.01
CA LYS A 859 13.11 5.30 31.24
C LYS A 859 13.90 6.29 30.39
N ASP A 860 15.08 6.71 30.85
CA ASP A 860 15.94 7.66 30.12
C ASP A 860 16.54 7.05 28.84
N TYR A 861 16.49 5.72 28.71
CA TYR A 861 17.04 4.96 27.58
C TYR A 861 15.96 4.12 26.87
N GLN A 862 14.68 4.33 27.21
CA GLN A 862 13.57 3.57 26.64
C GLN A 862 13.10 4.19 25.31
N THR A 863 13.21 3.42 24.24
CA THR A 863 12.82 3.86 22.90
C THR A 863 11.31 3.88 22.69
N GLN A 864 10.91 4.63 21.68
CA GLN A 864 9.52 4.75 21.25
C GLN A 864 9.44 4.55 19.74
N THR A 865 8.36 3.91 19.30
CA THR A 865 8.02 3.71 17.89
C THR A 865 6.88 4.64 17.52
N PHE A 866 7.06 5.35 16.41
CA PHE A 866 6.11 6.30 15.84
C PHE A 866 5.70 5.80 14.45
N GLU A 867 4.41 5.54 14.26
CA GLU A 867 3.85 5.35 12.92
C GLU A 867 3.40 6.73 12.43
N LEU A 868 3.86 7.14 11.26
CA LEU A 868 3.54 8.43 10.66
C LEU A 868 2.37 8.28 9.68
N THR A 869 1.61 9.36 9.48
CA THR A 869 0.50 9.43 8.51
C THR A 869 0.93 9.15 7.07
N SER A 870 2.23 9.26 6.78
CA SER A 870 2.85 8.86 5.51
C SER A 870 3.00 7.34 5.34
N GLY A 871 2.69 6.55 6.38
CA GLY A 871 2.95 5.11 6.47
C GLY A 871 4.39 4.75 6.89
N GLN A 872 5.25 5.74 7.17
CA GLN A 872 6.61 5.49 7.64
C GLN A 872 6.62 5.16 9.14
N VAL A 873 7.43 4.19 9.54
CA VAL A 873 7.67 3.86 10.96
C VAL A 873 9.04 4.42 11.37
N VAL A 874 9.09 5.13 12.50
CA VAL A 874 10.32 5.66 13.09
C VAL A 874 10.46 5.12 14.50
N THR A 875 11.57 4.44 14.80
CA THR A 875 11.85 3.95 16.16
C THR A 875 13.12 4.60 16.69
N GLY A 876 13.06 5.21 17.87
CA GLY A 876 14.23 5.84 18.48
C GLY A 876 14.00 6.41 19.87
N LEU A 877 15.05 7.01 20.44
CA LEU A 877 15.01 7.67 21.74
C LEU A 877 14.52 9.13 21.59
N VAL A 878 13.52 9.52 22.37
CA VAL A 878 13.03 10.91 22.40
C VAL A 878 13.95 11.74 23.26
N VAL A 879 14.78 12.58 22.64
CA VAL A 879 15.75 13.44 23.34
C VAL A 879 15.19 14.81 23.70
N SER A 880 14.14 15.27 23.00
CA SER A 880 13.36 16.44 23.39
C SER A 880 11.96 16.40 22.79
N SER A 881 11.00 17.03 23.45
CA SER A 881 9.61 17.14 22.98
C SER A 881 9.05 18.51 23.36
N ASP A 882 8.26 19.10 22.47
CA ASP A 882 7.46 20.31 22.73
C ASP A 882 6.00 20.11 22.27
N ALA A 883 5.19 21.18 22.28
CA ALA A 883 3.77 21.14 21.93
C ALA A 883 3.51 20.82 20.45
N THR A 884 4.49 21.00 19.58
CA THR A 884 4.37 20.89 18.12
C THR A 884 5.26 19.80 17.51
N SER A 885 6.36 19.43 18.17
CA SER A 885 7.37 18.54 17.60
C SER A 885 8.00 17.58 18.62
N LEU A 886 8.55 16.49 18.08
CA LEU A 886 9.37 15.49 18.77
C LEU A 886 10.75 15.44 18.11
N LYS A 887 11.82 15.38 18.90
CA LYS A 887 13.17 15.08 18.41
C LYS A 887 13.57 13.66 18.80
N VAL A 888 13.78 12.81 17.79
CA VAL A 888 14.00 11.37 17.95
C VAL A 888 15.37 11.01 17.40
N VAL A 889 16.15 10.26 18.19
CA VAL A 889 17.46 9.70 17.80
C VAL A 889 17.28 8.21 17.52
N GLU A 890 17.37 7.81 16.24
CA GLU A 890 17.17 6.43 15.79
C GLU A 890 18.39 5.53 16.06
N ASN A 891 19.60 6.07 15.87
CA ASN A 891 20.85 5.44 16.32
C ASN A 891 21.76 6.47 17.01
N PRO A 892 21.88 6.41 18.33
CA PRO A 892 22.70 7.33 19.12
C PRO A 892 24.22 7.10 19.00
N LEU A 893 24.67 5.99 18.41
CA LEU A 893 26.06 5.80 18.01
C LEU A 893 26.39 6.53 16.69
N ALA A 894 25.36 6.92 15.93
CA ALA A 894 25.52 7.81 14.78
C ALA A 894 25.46 9.26 15.28
N SER A 895 26.51 10.06 15.04
CA SER A 895 26.51 11.50 15.36
C SER A 895 25.67 12.29 14.35
N VAL A 896 24.38 11.95 14.24
CA VAL A 896 23.40 12.54 13.33
C VAL A 896 22.47 13.43 14.14
N GLU A 897 22.04 14.55 13.55
CA GLU A 897 21.04 15.40 14.21
C GLU A 897 19.75 14.62 14.48
N PRO A 898 19.13 14.78 15.67
CA PRO A 898 17.85 14.14 15.97
C PRO A 898 16.80 14.47 14.91
N ARG A 899 16.11 13.45 14.42
CA ARG A 899 14.99 13.62 13.49
C ARG A 899 13.88 14.39 14.17
N THR A 900 13.46 15.49 13.54
CA THR A 900 12.29 16.26 14.01
C THR A 900 11.04 15.69 13.36
N ILE A 901 10.09 15.25 14.17
CA ILE A 901 8.79 14.72 13.77
C ILE A 901 7.72 15.71 14.25
N ALA A 902 6.91 16.26 13.35
CA ALA A 902 5.79 17.10 13.75
C ALA A 902 4.72 16.20 14.40
N ARG A 903 4.14 16.64 15.52
CA ARG A 903 3.16 15.82 16.25
C ARG A 903 1.90 15.51 15.43
N GLN A 904 1.54 16.39 14.50
CA GLN A 904 0.42 16.19 13.57
C GLN A 904 0.68 15.07 12.55
N ASP A 905 1.96 14.73 12.30
CA ASP A 905 2.34 13.70 11.33
C ASP A 905 2.40 12.31 12.00
N VAL A 906 2.26 12.23 13.33
CA VAL A 906 2.25 10.97 14.08
C VAL A 906 0.82 10.41 14.09
N ASP A 907 0.65 9.27 13.44
CA ASP A 907 -0.59 8.49 13.42
C ASP A 907 -0.73 7.67 14.71
N SER A 908 0.33 6.96 15.12
CA SER A 908 0.36 6.19 16.36
C SER A 908 1.73 6.25 17.05
N GLN A 909 1.74 6.11 18.37
CA GLN A 909 2.96 6.14 19.19
C GLN A 909 2.91 5.02 20.24
N ALA A 910 3.98 4.23 20.33
CA ALA A 910 4.12 3.14 21.29
C ALA A 910 5.47 3.22 22.03
N VAL A 911 5.45 3.01 23.34
CA VAL A 911 6.69 2.87 24.14
C VAL A 911 7.19 1.44 24.00
N SER A 912 8.48 1.25 23.70
CA SER A 912 9.06 -0.07 23.53
C SER A 912 9.10 -0.84 24.85
N THR A 913 8.59 -2.06 24.85
CA THR A 913 8.78 -3.04 25.94
C THR A 913 10.08 -3.82 25.79
N LYS A 914 10.86 -3.54 24.74
CA LYS A 914 12.12 -4.19 24.41
C LYS A 914 13.28 -3.20 24.48
N SER A 915 14.37 -3.62 25.12
CA SER A 915 15.59 -2.81 25.27
C SER A 915 16.34 -2.69 23.94
N LEU A 916 17.08 -1.58 23.76
CA LEU A 916 18.07 -1.46 22.70
C LEU A 916 19.37 -2.25 23.00
N MET A 917 19.58 -2.65 24.24
CA MET A 917 20.66 -3.60 24.57
C MET A 917 20.29 -4.97 23.97
N PRO A 918 21.08 -5.51 23.02
CA PRO A 918 20.71 -6.72 22.30
C PRO A 918 20.54 -7.93 23.22
N GLU A 919 19.58 -8.80 22.90
CA GLU A 919 19.47 -10.12 23.52
C GLU A 919 20.58 -11.05 22.98
N GLY A 920 21.00 -12.03 23.79
CA GLY A 920 22.02 -13.01 23.40
C GLY A 920 23.44 -12.46 23.28
N LEU A 921 23.78 -11.38 24.01
CA LEU A 921 25.15 -10.82 24.03
C LEU A 921 26.19 -11.83 24.54
N LEU A 922 25.75 -12.76 25.40
CA LEU A 922 26.58 -13.77 26.03
C LEU A 922 26.67 -15.07 25.23
N ASP A 923 25.91 -15.21 24.13
CA ASP A 923 25.69 -16.52 23.48
C ASP A 923 26.98 -17.15 22.95
N ARG A 924 28.01 -16.36 22.65
CA ARG A 924 29.31 -16.83 22.16
C ARG A 924 30.37 -16.98 23.25
N LEU A 925 30.02 -16.69 24.51
CA LEU A 925 30.90 -16.82 25.66
C LEU A 925 30.69 -18.16 26.37
N THR A 926 31.76 -18.68 26.95
CA THR A 926 31.70 -19.80 27.88
C THR A 926 31.20 -19.35 29.25
N ARG A 927 30.74 -20.29 30.08
CA ARG A 927 30.27 -19.99 31.45
C ARG A 927 31.30 -19.21 32.27
N GLU A 928 32.57 -19.61 32.24
CA GLU A 928 33.64 -18.93 32.99
C GLU A 928 33.92 -17.52 32.45
N GLU A 929 33.93 -17.34 31.11
CA GLU A 929 34.08 -16.03 30.49
C GLU A 929 32.94 -15.08 30.89
N ILE A 930 31.71 -15.58 31.04
CA ILE A 930 30.57 -14.80 31.55
C ILE A 930 30.78 -14.41 33.01
N MET A 931 31.29 -15.32 33.86
CA MET A 931 31.57 -15.01 35.26
C MET A 931 32.71 -13.99 35.41
N ASP A 932 33.76 -14.09 34.60
CA ASP A 932 34.84 -13.10 34.58
C ASP A 932 34.35 -11.72 34.10
N LEU A 933 33.47 -11.69 33.09
CA LEU A 933 32.81 -10.46 32.64
C LEU A 933 31.94 -9.84 33.75
N LEU A 934 31.13 -10.66 34.41
CA LEU A 934 30.30 -10.22 35.53
C LEU A 934 31.16 -9.67 36.66
N ALA A 935 32.27 -10.33 37.00
CA ALA A 935 33.22 -9.87 38.02
C ALA A 935 33.84 -8.52 37.66
N TYR A 936 34.18 -8.30 36.39
CA TYR A 936 34.69 -7.02 35.88
C TYR A 936 33.69 -5.88 36.01
N ILE A 937 32.42 -6.13 35.73
CA ILE A 937 31.36 -5.12 35.91
C ILE A 937 31.08 -4.89 37.40
N TYR A 938 30.96 -5.98 38.18
CA TYR A 938 30.65 -5.94 39.61
C TYR A 938 31.71 -5.23 40.46
N SER A 939 32.99 -5.43 40.13
CA SER A 939 34.10 -4.74 40.78
C SER A 939 34.23 -3.27 40.35
N ARG A 940 33.39 -2.81 39.42
CA ARG A 940 33.52 -1.50 38.74
C ARG A 940 34.89 -1.32 38.10
N ALA A 941 35.44 -2.40 37.54
CA ALA A 941 36.80 -2.46 37.01
C ALA A 941 37.90 -2.05 38.01
N ASP A 942 37.65 -2.20 39.33
CA ASP A 942 38.66 -2.04 40.37
C ASP A 942 39.48 -3.33 40.50
N GLN A 943 40.72 -3.28 40.03
CA GLN A 943 41.64 -4.42 40.07
C GLN A 943 41.98 -4.86 41.51
N GLN A 944 41.75 -4.03 42.52
CA GLN A 944 42.01 -4.34 43.94
C GLN A 944 40.84 -5.01 44.66
N HIS A 945 39.70 -5.18 43.98
CA HIS A 945 38.49 -5.76 44.55
C HIS A 945 38.71 -7.20 45.04
N GLU A 946 38.10 -7.56 46.18
CA GLU A 946 38.27 -8.86 46.85
C GLU A 946 37.94 -10.08 45.95
N ILE A 947 37.04 -9.91 45.00
CA ILE A 947 36.64 -10.93 44.01
C ILE A 947 37.81 -11.48 43.16
N TYR A 948 38.90 -10.73 43.06
CA TYR A 948 40.12 -11.12 42.34
C TYR A 948 41.19 -11.72 43.25
N GLN A 949 40.98 -11.72 44.56
CA GLN A 949 41.87 -12.34 45.53
C GLN A 949 41.54 -13.84 45.61
N GLU A 950 42.55 -14.69 45.80
CA GLU A 950 42.35 -16.11 46.11
C GLU A 950 42.00 -16.26 47.60
N ASP A 951 41.16 -17.24 47.96
CA ASP A 951 40.76 -17.53 49.34
C ASP A 951 42.00 -17.57 50.26
N GLY A 952 42.13 -16.57 51.11
CA GLY A 952 43.12 -16.57 52.17
C GLY A 952 42.81 -17.71 53.14
N HIS A 953 43.62 -18.77 53.10
CA HIS A 953 43.65 -19.79 54.13
C HIS A 953 43.68 -19.13 55.52
N ALA A 954 42.60 -19.34 56.28
CA ALA A 954 42.60 -19.13 57.72
C ALA A 954 43.66 -20.04 58.34
N HIS A 955 44.81 -19.45 58.69
CA HIS A 955 45.80 -20.09 59.55
C HIS A 955 45.19 -20.26 60.94
N HIS A 956 44.87 -21.51 61.30
CA HIS A 956 44.80 -21.95 62.67
C HIS A 956 46.16 -21.69 63.35
N HIS A 957 46.20 -20.81 64.35
CA HIS A 957 47.16 -20.90 65.45
C HIS A 957 46.42 -20.83 66.78
N HIS A 958 46.62 -21.90 67.55
CA HIS A 958 46.18 -22.10 68.93
C HIS A 958 46.50 -20.93 69.88
N HIS A 959 45.56 -20.61 70.76
CA HIS A 959 45.81 -20.61 72.21
C HIS A 959 44.56 -20.99 73.00
#